data_AF-A0A9P1GU83-F1
#
_entry.id   AF-A0A9P1GU83-F1
#
_cell.length_a   1.000
_cell.length_b   1.000
_cell.length_c   1.000
_cell.angle_alpha   90.00
_cell.angle_beta   90.00
_cell.angle_gamma   90.00
#
_symmetry.space_group_name_H-M   'P 1'
#
loop_
_entity.id
_entity.type
_entity.pdbx_description
1 polymer ?
#
loop_
_entity_poly.entity_id
_entity_poly.type
_entity_poly.pdbx_seq_one_letter_code
_entity_poly.pdbx_strand_id
1 'polypeptide(L)'
;MASRACCSYRTWLFLSVLLLTLARLFGVWESLLQGLLLLIGVRLEEVPELPELPDLKSFASFHLGGGGGTSAQNGLAAFTFQFQTCGDWTAQRLQLVLGMTTAVVWGAQVIIPDSQPAQTANFLDFAPGDGWDRRNLFTSLYSFQDQEEHLRKVFKDYWCRPQQRSSPAADLWCSQDGLPSILNRSTAQKLLRETLTPQTVRQCEDTAPLGAASKAFGAQTWSYWTHSDGSNVMKPLNIEMVKCDCTFANVEALELSDQDLEIFWKVDATLKFADHILDAVQQLKSGLQKYNVTARENAERLGYQRPHSLGSPRFHVLQLLRHDPCDEEEAMRRDNCMNNTMEVGNLMLAEGVDPTLPVYLMGAETSGADLLVAPEHARAMESLKKIYTLVSKEMIWDASALTSAALVAVDFVLASEAEFFVGNSIPDISGYLIMLRDARRDASKTLHYNGGSVPLADRLGVSNQSSLQDTTFRLPIKWIFSLGVTAEYALAHTSGALAVATDFNELRRTQIALRSALAYAPSILPICMTTAAIGSPLAKWLLQNGARVIYHSPAWSSEALQGWKDFGCEGGAAATAAKTNTALSEVLRMDAVALGLPDEFLLLTGNTMIFTKDVTWTGLLGESKQSKLRMKKNDFAHGKFNFAKSRETGVPRYFAMSCGVRQSLEPTDASVMLINRRVMRDTYPRFVRYVLSKLKQSCHPNLAEFYRKFYREKDKDSLANFLPSIYNWRPFWAPNPSVAINNFEGFDCRGTGGAPRLTSTLVGNITECTMMGSCDMLCDLVHDLTRS
;
A
#
# COMPACT_ATOMS: atom_id res chain seq x y z
N MET A 1 16.38 -58.88 -31.42
CA MET A 1 15.83 -59.85 -30.45
C MET A 1 15.96 -59.22 -29.06
N ALA A 2 15.02 -58.38 -28.63
CA ALA A 2 13.79 -58.76 -27.92
C ALA A 2 14.08 -59.56 -26.63
N SER A 3 14.10 -58.93 -25.44
CA SER A 3 12.91 -58.69 -24.60
C SER A 3 13.31 -58.15 -23.20
N ARG A 4 12.44 -57.28 -22.66
CA ARG A 4 12.24 -56.89 -21.23
C ARG A 4 13.35 -56.04 -20.58
N ALA A 5 13.08 -54.99 -19.81
CA ALA A 5 11.90 -54.67 -19.00
C ALA A 5 11.66 -53.15 -18.90
N CYS A 6 10.39 -52.73 -18.95
CA CYS A 6 9.95 -51.40 -18.53
C CYS A 6 9.86 -51.36 -17.00
N CYS A 7 10.74 -50.62 -16.34
CA CYS A 7 10.53 -50.15 -14.97
C CYS A 7 10.19 -48.65 -15.01
N SER A 8 9.06 -48.28 -14.41
CA SER A 8 8.56 -46.91 -14.37
C SER A 8 9.49 -45.99 -13.57
N TYR A 9 9.53 -44.70 -13.94
CA TYR A 9 10.29 -43.63 -13.29
C TYR A 9 10.10 -43.58 -11.76
N ARG A 10 8.95 -44.02 -11.24
CA ARG A 10 8.67 -44.12 -9.79
C ARG A 10 9.57 -45.12 -9.07
N THR A 11 9.96 -46.22 -9.72
CA THR A 11 10.84 -47.23 -9.12
C THR A 11 12.26 -46.71 -8.97
N TRP A 12 12.73 -45.93 -9.96
CA TRP A 12 14.02 -45.23 -9.89
C TRP A 12 14.04 -44.18 -8.78
N LEU A 13 12.99 -43.35 -8.70
CA LEU A 13 12.91 -42.33 -7.64
C LEU A 13 12.89 -42.95 -6.24
N PHE A 14 12.18 -44.07 -6.07
CA PHE A 14 12.11 -44.78 -4.79
C PHE A 14 13.44 -45.43 -4.42
N LEU A 15 14.15 -46.04 -5.38
CA LEU A 15 15.49 -46.60 -5.17
C LEU A 15 16.52 -45.52 -4.84
N SER A 16 16.47 -44.37 -5.51
CA SER A 16 17.37 -43.24 -5.23
C SER A 16 17.15 -42.68 -3.82
N VAL A 17 15.90 -42.52 -3.38
CA VAL A 17 15.59 -42.06 -2.02
C VAL A 17 15.98 -43.11 -0.97
N LEU A 18 15.75 -44.40 -1.24
CA LEU A 18 16.14 -45.48 -0.33
C LEU A 18 17.67 -45.57 -0.19
N LEU A 19 18.42 -45.48 -1.29
CA LEU A 19 19.88 -45.47 -1.30
C LEU A 19 20.45 -44.24 -0.58
N LEU A 20 19.86 -43.05 -0.79
CA LEU A 20 20.23 -41.83 -0.06
C LEU A 20 19.98 -41.96 1.44
N THR A 21 18.87 -42.60 1.83
CA THR A 21 18.52 -42.82 3.24
C THR A 21 19.47 -43.83 3.90
N LEU A 22 19.81 -44.92 3.19
CA LEU A 22 20.76 -45.93 3.67
C LEU A 22 22.19 -45.36 3.74
N ALA A 23 22.62 -44.58 2.75
CA ALA A 23 23.93 -43.91 2.77
C ALA A 23 24.07 -42.96 3.98
N ARG A 24 22.97 -42.29 4.36
CA ARG A 24 22.91 -41.42 5.54
C ARG A 24 22.94 -42.20 6.86
N LEU A 25 22.33 -43.39 6.89
CA LEU A 25 22.32 -44.26 8.07
C LEU A 25 23.66 -44.94 8.34
N PHE A 26 24.43 -45.26 7.29
CA PHE A 26 25.68 -46.01 7.43
C PHE A 26 26.96 -45.18 7.29
N GLY A 27 26.85 -43.87 7.00
CA GLY A 27 28.01 -42.97 6.96
C GLY A 27 29.01 -43.26 5.83
N VAL A 28 28.59 -43.97 4.79
CA VAL A 28 29.46 -44.41 3.67
C VAL A 28 29.22 -43.54 2.43
N TRP A 29 29.35 -42.22 2.57
CA TRP A 29 29.01 -41.28 1.49
C TRP A 29 30.04 -41.29 0.34
N GLU A 30 31.33 -41.42 0.66
CA GLU A 30 32.41 -41.32 -0.33
C GLU A 30 32.50 -42.54 -1.26
N SER A 31 32.33 -43.76 -0.74
CA SER A 31 32.43 -44.98 -1.56
C SER A 31 31.23 -45.16 -2.50
N LEU A 32 30.06 -44.63 -2.11
CA LEU A 32 28.83 -44.71 -2.90
C LEU A 32 28.84 -43.68 -4.04
N LEU A 33 29.43 -42.50 -3.81
CA LEU A 33 29.63 -41.47 -4.83
C LEU A 33 30.66 -41.93 -5.89
N GLN A 34 31.77 -42.54 -5.47
CA GLN A 34 32.75 -43.13 -6.40
C GLN A 34 32.16 -44.29 -7.21
N GLY A 35 31.33 -45.15 -6.58
CA GLY A 35 30.62 -46.22 -7.28
C GLY A 35 29.60 -45.71 -8.30
N LEU A 36 28.87 -44.63 -7.97
CA LEU A 36 27.91 -44.02 -8.89
C LEU A 36 28.62 -43.38 -10.08
N LEU A 37 29.71 -42.63 -9.86
CA LEU A 37 30.46 -41.93 -10.92
C LEU A 37 31.10 -42.90 -11.92
N LEU A 38 31.55 -44.08 -11.47
CA LEU A 38 32.02 -45.17 -12.34
C LEU A 38 30.89 -45.81 -13.17
N LEU A 39 29.66 -45.83 -12.66
CA LEU A 39 28.48 -46.36 -13.34
C LEU A 39 27.93 -45.43 -14.44
N ILE A 40 28.22 -44.13 -14.39
CA ILE A 40 27.78 -43.13 -15.40
C ILE A 40 28.87 -42.76 -16.41
N GLY A 41 30.06 -43.37 -16.31
CA GLY A 41 31.12 -43.23 -17.33
C GLY A 41 31.75 -41.83 -17.43
N VAL A 42 31.73 -41.04 -16.35
CA VAL A 42 32.33 -39.69 -16.34
C VAL A 42 33.80 -39.80 -15.97
N ARG A 43 34.70 -39.38 -16.87
CA ARG A 43 36.14 -39.27 -16.60
C ARG A 43 36.40 -38.01 -15.77
N LEU A 44 37.19 -38.14 -14.71
CA LEU A 44 37.49 -37.12 -13.69
C LEU A 44 38.46 -35.99 -14.14
N GLU A 45 38.75 -35.85 -15.45
CA GLU A 45 39.73 -34.88 -15.95
C GLU A 45 39.12 -33.54 -16.44
N GLU A 46 37.80 -33.35 -16.38
CA GLU A 46 37.13 -32.15 -16.90
C GLU A 46 36.14 -31.50 -15.91
N VAL A 47 36.54 -31.31 -14.65
CA VAL A 47 35.75 -30.49 -13.71
C VAL A 47 36.59 -29.30 -13.22
N PRO A 48 36.23 -28.04 -13.55
CA PRO A 48 36.91 -26.88 -13.01
C PRO A 48 36.52 -26.65 -11.55
N GLU A 49 37.47 -26.13 -10.77
CA GLU A 49 37.41 -25.91 -9.32
C GLU A 49 36.11 -25.22 -8.86
N LEU A 50 35.39 -25.88 -7.96
CA LEU A 50 34.27 -25.30 -7.20
C LEU A 50 34.83 -24.48 -6.03
N PRO A 51 34.32 -23.26 -5.77
CA PRO A 51 34.72 -22.49 -4.60
C PRO A 51 34.19 -23.14 -3.32
N GLU A 52 35.00 -23.05 -2.25
CA GLU A 52 34.73 -23.61 -0.94
C GLU A 52 33.38 -23.14 -0.36
N LEU A 53 32.50 -24.09 -0.06
CA LEU A 53 31.28 -23.88 0.72
C LEU A 53 31.63 -23.89 2.22
N PRO A 54 31.17 -22.91 3.03
CA PRO A 54 31.39 -22.92 4.46
C PRO A 54 30.54 -23.98 5.16
N ASP A 55 31.15 -24.55 6.20
CA ASP A 55 30.75 -25.72 6.97
C ASP A 55 29.40 -25.53 7.71
N LEU A 56 28.34 -26.18 7.21
CA LEU A 56 27.01 -26.24 7.84
C LEU A 56 26.93 -27.39 8.86
N LYS A 57 27.68 -27.28 9.96
CA LYS A 57 27.50 -28.16 11.14
C LYS A 57 27.70 -27.40 12.45
N SER A 58 26.62 -26.80 12.96
CA SER A 58 26.29 -26.82 14.41
C SER A 58 25.06 -25.96 14.72
N PHE A 59 23.91 -26.60 14.89
CA PHE A 59 22.85 -26.10 15.76
C PHE A 59 22.41 -27.26 16.66
N ALA A 60 23.18 -27.45 17.73
CA ALA A 60 22.76 -28.26 18.88
C ALA A 60 22.07 -27.34 19.88
N SER A 61 20.84 -27.68 20.22
CA SER A 61 20.10 -27.17 21.37
C SER A 61 20.89 -27.44 22.66
N PHE A 62 21.20 -26.40 23.44
CA PHE A 62 21.73 -26.56 24.79
C PHE A 62 20.88 -25.79 25.80
N HIS A 63 20.35 -26.52 26.78
CA HIS A 63 19.78 -25.99 28.01
C HIS A 63 20.90 -25.67 28.99
N LEU A 64 20.93 -24.44 29.52
CA LEU A 64 21.80 -24.07 30.63
C LEU A 64 21.10 -24.40 31.96
N GLY A 65 21.56 -25.47 32.60
CA GLY A 65 21.30 -25.77 34.01
C GLY A 65 22.15 -24.88 34.91
N GLY A 66 21.53 -24.35 35.96
CA GLY A 66 22.15 -23.45 36.93
C GLY A 66 23.18 -24.12 37.82
N GLY A 67 24.27 -23.40 38.08
CA GLY A 67 25.21 -23.64 39.16
C GLY A 67 25.52 -22.31 39.84
N GLY A 68 25.13 -22.19 41.11
CA GLY A 68 25.31 -20.99 41.91
C GLY A 68 26.76 -20.74 42.32
N GLY A 69 27.14 -19.47 42.39
CA GLY A 69 28.42 -18.99 42.89
C GLY A 69 28.29 -17.52 43.28
N THR A 70 28.79 -17.20 44.46
CA THR A 70 28.51 -16.01 45.29
C THR A 70 29.11 -14.69 44.80
N SER A 71 28.37 -13.61 45.10
CA SER A 71 28.71 -12.18 45.15
C SER A 71 30.15 -11.74 44.82
N ALA A 72 30.28 -11.01 43.71
CA ALA A 72 31.35 -10.03 43.49
C ALA A 72 30.73 -8.74 42.92
N GLN A 73 31.06 -7.60 43.51
CA GLN A 73 30.63 -6.27 43.04
C GLN A 73 31.35 -5.95 41.72
N ASN A 74 30.58 -5.81 40.64
CA ASN A 74 31.09 -5.64 39.27
C ASN A 74 31.20 -4.15 38.90
N GLY A 75 32.41 -3.68 38.59
CA GLY A 75 32.66 -2.43 37.87
C GLY A 75 32.56 -2.69 36.36
N LEU A 76 31.57 -2.07 35.70
CA LEU A 76 31.22 -2.33 34.30
C LEU A 76 31.75 -1.23 33.37
N ALA A 77 32.42 -1.66 32.30
CA ALA A 77 32.78 -0.82 31.18
C ALA A 77 31.57 -0.58 30.27
N ALA A 78 31.15 0.67 30.12
CA ALA A 78 30.34 1.03 28.97
C ALA A 78 31.24 1.07 27.73
N PHE A 79 30.85 0.38 26.65
CA PHE A 79 31.46 0.60 25.34
C PHE A 79 30.67 1.67 24.59
N THR A 80 31.37 2.36 23.69
CA THR A 80 30.83 3.55 23.04
C THR A 80 30.70 3.32 21.55
N PHE A 81 29.52 3.58 21.01
CA PHE A 81 29.19 3.44 19.61
C PHE A 81 29.20 4.80 18.92
N GLN A 82 29.97 4.94 17.85
CA GLN A 82 30.01 6.13 17.02
C GLN A 82 29.69 5.77 15.57
N PHE A 83 28.83 6.54 14.92
CA PHE A 83 28.52 6.37 13.51
C PHE A 83 28.47 7.73 12.82
N GLN A 84 28.72 7.74 11.51
CA GLN A 84 28.55 8.90 10.65
C GLN A 84 27.20 8.86 9.96
N THR A 85 26.70 10.04 9.61
CA THR A 85 25.46 10.19 8.85
C THR A 85 25.72 10.91 7.53
N CYS A 86 25.27 10.34 6.42
CA CYS A 86 25.56 10.76 5.06
C CYS A 86 24.31 10.69 4.16
N GLY A 87 24.33 11.40 3.03
CA GLY A 87 23.19 11.50 2.11
C GLY A 87 22.26 12.67 2.43
N ASP A 88 21.03 12.59 1.93
CA ASP A 88 19.99 13.60 2.17
C ASP A 88 19.48 13.57 3.63
N TRP A 89 18.55 14.46 3.95
CA TRP A 89 17.97 14.54 5.30
C TRP A 89 17.32 13.23 5.75
N THR A 90 16.67 12.49 4.85
CA THR A 90 15.97 11.25 5.20
C THR A 90 16.95 10.14 5.51
N ALA A 91 17.95 9.95 4.65
CA ALA A 91 19.03 9.00 4.86
C ALA A 91 19.74 9.27 6.20
N GLN A 92 20.03 10.54 6.47
CA GLN A 92 20.61 10.99 7.73
C GLN A 92 19.73 10.68 8.95
N ARG A 93 18.41 10.96 8.89
CA ARG A 93 17.48 10.59 9.97
C ARG A 93 17.43 9.08 10.16
N LEU A 94 17.34 8.31 9.08
CA LEU A 94 17.28 6.85 9.14
C LEU A 94 18.53 6.28 9.80
N GLN A 95 19.71 6.74 9.40
CA GLN A 95 20.99 6.36 10.01
C GLN A 95 21.06 6.74 11.49
N LEU A 96 20.54 7.92 11.87
CA LEU A 96 20.45 8.36 13.26
C LEU A 96 19.62 7.40 14.10
N VAL A 97 18.40 7.08 13.64
CA VAL A 97 17.48 6.17 14.34
C VAL A 97 18.06 4.76 14.38
N LEU A 98 18.57 4.24 13.26
CA LEU A 98 19.23 2.94 13.19
C LEU A 98 20.42 2.87 14.15
N GLY A 99 21.29 3.87 14.14
CA GLY A 99 22.49 3.87 14.97
C GLY A 99 22.17 3.91 16.46
N MET A 100 21.16 4.68 16.85
CA MET A 100 20.65 4.70 18.22
C MET A 100 19.94 3.40 18.60
N THR A 101 19.21 2.78 17.69
CA THR A 101 18.57 1.47 17.89
C THR A 101 19.62 0.39 18.12
N THR A 102 20.65 0.35 17.28
CA THR A 102 21.81 -0.52 17.43
C THR A 102 22.45 -0.35 18.79
N ALA A 103 22.67 0.89 19.23
CA ALA A 103 23.24 1.16 20.54
C ALA A 103 22.34 0.68 21.68
N VAL A 104 21.01 0.84 21.59
CA VAL A 104 20.07 0.27 22.57
C VAL A 104 20.22 -1.25 22.62
N VAL A 105 20.16 -1.92 21.48
CA VAL A 105 20.22 -3.39 21.38
C VAL A 105 21.58 -3.93 21.84
N TRP A 106 22.65 -3.17 21.65
CA TRP A 106 23.99 -3.53 22.10
C TRP A 106 24.25 -3.14 23.57
N GLY A 107 23.48 -2.20 24.13
CA GLY A 107 23.73 -1.65 25.46
C GLY A 107 24.88 -0.65 25.49
N ALA A 108 25.17 -0.02 24.35
CA ALA A 108 26.25 0.94 24.15
C ALA A 108 25.83 2.38 24.44
N GLN A 109 26.75 3.23 24.88
CA GLN A 109 26.54 4.68 24.86
C GLN A 109 26.74 5.20 23.42
N VAL A 110 25.91 6.14 22.97
CA VAL A 110 26.02 6.73 21.63
C VAL A 110 26.85 8.00 21.67
N ILE A 111 27.88 8.10 20.81
CA ILE A 111 28.48 9.39 20.44
C ILE A 111 27.78 9.85 19.17
N ILE A 112 27.05 10.95 19.26
CA ILE A 112 26.43 11.58 18.10
C ILE A 112 27.54 12.16 17.21
N PRO A 113 27.51 11.94 15.88
CA PRO A 113 28.48 12.57 14.99
C PRO A 113 28.42 14.09 15.09
N ASP A 114 29.58 14.72 15.29
CA ASP A 114 29.73 16.12 14.84
C ASP A 114 29.61 16.13 13.32
N SER A 115 29.00 17.18 12.78
CA SER A 115 28.74 17.44 11.35
C SER A 115 29.62 16.74 10.32
N GLN A 116 29.02 16.46 9.16
CA GLN A 116 29.64 15.82 8.00
C GLN A 116 31.08 16.29 7.69
N PRO A 117 31.99 15.37 7.33
CA PRO A 117 33.20 15.77 6.62
C PRO A 117 32.81 16.42 5.29
N ALA A 118 33.46 17.55 4.96
CA ALA A 118 33.11 18.44 3.85
C ALA A 118 33.16 17.84 2.42
N GLN A 119 33.44 16.53 2.27
CA GLN A 119 33.87 15.94 0.99
C GLN A 119 32.76 15.27 0.16
N THR A 120 31.54 15.11 0.67
CA THR A 120 30.43 14.51 -0.11
C THR A 120 29.36 15.51 -0.57
N ALA A 121 29.63 16.81 -0.48
CA ALA A 121 28.75 17.88 -0.97
C ALA A 121 28.78 17.99 -2.50
N ASN A 122 28.37 16.95 -3.21
CA ASN A 122 27.96 17.02 -4.62
C ASN A 122 26.43 17.11 -4.78
N PHE A 123 25.69 17.14 -3.66
CA PHE A 123 24.26 17.43 -3.67
C PHE A 123 24.05 18.87 -3.22
N LEU A 124 23.69 19.71 -4.19
CA LEU A 124 23.42 21.16 -4.15
C LEU A 124 24.66 22.05 -4.21
N ASP A 125 24.77 22.79 -5.32
CA ASP A 125 25.49 24.05 -5.44
C ASP A 125 24.91 25.05 -4.42
N PHE A 126 25.28 24.90 -3.14
CA PHE A 126 25.12 25.97 -2.18
C PHE A 126 26.16 27.03 -2.53
N ALA A 127 25.69 28.15 -3.08
CA ALA A 127 26.52 29.31 -3.31
C ALA A 127 27.30 29.64 -2.01
N PRO A 128 28.63 29.69 -2.06
CA PRO A 128 29.46 29.99 -0.89
C PRO A 128 29.29 31.48 -0.56
N GLY A 129 28.25 31.82 0.20
CA GLY A 129 27.91 33.20 0.55
C GLY A 129 27.14 33.36 1.85
N ASP A 130 26.33 32.37 2.23
CA ASP A 130 25.53 32.45 3.44
C ASP A 130 26.35 31.89 4.61
N GLY A 131 26.76 32.76 5.54
CA GLY A 131 27.64 32.48 6.69
C GLY A 131 27.08 31.51 7.74
N TRP A 132 26.30 30.51 7.34
CA TRP A 132 25.91 29.38 8.17
C TRP A 132 27.10 28.44 8.36
N ASP A 133 27.45 28.26 9.61
CA ASP A 133 28.49 27.34 10.00
C ASP A 133 28.07 25.90 9.62
N ARG A 134 28.68 25.35 8.56
CA ARG A 134 28.48 23.97 8.07
C ARG A 134 28.70 22.91 9.17
N ARG A 135 29.23 23.31 10.34
CA ARG A 135 29.67 22.45 11.42
C ARG A 135 28.57 21.85 12.30
N ASN A 136 27.26 22.03 12.04
CA ASN A 136 26.25 21.46 12.98
C ASN A 136 24.80 21.28 12.47
N LEU A 137 24.60 20.70 11.27
CA LEU A 137 23.26 20.44 10.72
C LEU A 137 22.34 19.68 11.70
N PHE A 138 22.85 18.68 12.42
CA PHE A 138 22.05 17.90 13.37
C PHE A 138 21.57 18.69 14.58
N THR A 139 22.46 19.45 15.22
CA THR A 139 22.07 20.26 16.38
C THR A 139 21.22 21.46 15.98
N SER A 140 21.26 21.88 14.71
CA SER A 140 20.27 22.82 14.19
C SER A 140 18.89 22.18 13.97
N LEU A 141 18.80 20.89 13.67
CA LEU A 141 17.51 20.26 13.37
C LEU A 141 16.85 19.64 14.60
N TYR A 142 17.62 19.18 15.58
CA TYR A 142 17.14 18.40 16.72
C TYR A 142 17.56 18.99 18.08
N SER A 143 16.68 18.84 19.08
CA SER A 143 16.96 19.18 20.48
C SER A 143 17.44 17.94 21.25
N PHE A 144 18.76 17.84 21.46
CA PHE A 144 19.37 16.67 22.09
C PHE A 144 19.26 16.62 23.62
N GLN A 145 18.99 17.76 24.27
CA GLN A 145 18.88 17.80 25.73
C GLN A 145 17.70 16.98 26.24
N ASP A 146 16.53 17.17 25.63
CA ASP A 146 15.33 16.40 25.93
C ASP A 146 15.44 14.95 25.45
N GLN A 147 16.15 14.72 24.35
CA GLN A 147 16.30 13.41 23.75
C GLN A 147 17.05 12.45 24.68
N GLU A 148 18.04 12.92 25.42
CA GLU A 148 18.85 12.11 26.33
C GLU A 148 17.98 11.41 27.38
N GLU A 149 17.08 12.15 28.04
CA GLU A 149 16.20 11.60 29.07
C GLU A 149 15.27 10.51 28.50
N HIS A 150 14.65 10.79 27.34
CA HIS A 150 13.74 9.87 26.69
C HIS A 150 14.48 8.63 26.16
N LEU A 151 15.66 8.80 25.57
CA LEU A 151 16.45 7.70 25.07
C LEU A 151 16.95 6.82 26.23
N ARG A 152 17.41 7.42 27.34
CA ARG A 152 17.78 6.68 28.55
C ARG A 152 16.62 5.83 29.08
N LYS A 153 15.38 6.33 28.98
CA LYS A 153 14.18 5.54 29.30
C LYS A 153 14.02 4.35 28.36
N VAL A 154 14.24 4.51 27.05
CA VAL A 154 14.20 3.38 26.09
C VAL A 154 15.25 2.30 26.44
N PHE A 155 16.47 2.71 26.80
CA PHE A 155 17.51 1.78 27.29
C PHE A 155 17.05 1.01 28.53
N LYS A 156 16.52 1.71 29.54
CA LYS A 156 15.96 1.09 30.76
C LYS A 156 14.82 0.12 30.44
N ASP A 157 13.86 0.54 29.62
CA ASP A 157 12.70 -0.25 29.24
C ASP A 157 13.08 -1.51 28.43
N TYR A 158 14.22 -1.50 27.73
CA TYR A 158 14.75 -2.66 27.01
C TYR A 158 15.52 -3.60 27.93
N TRP A 159 16.56 -3.10 28.61
CA TRP A 159 17.50 -3.92 29.38
C TRP A 159 16.98 -4.37 30.75
N CYS A 160 16.06 -3.62 31.36
CA CYS A 160 15.54 -3.95 32.69
C CYS A 160 14.36 -4.92 32.68
N ARG A 161 13.99 -5.43 31.50
CA ARG A 161 13.02 -6.52 31.34
C ARG A 161 13.56 -7.79 32.00
N PRO A 162 12.71 -8.61 32.67
CA PRO A 162 13.15 -9.83 33.33
C PRO A 162 14.01 -10.77 32.46
N GLN A 163 13.71 -10.82 31.15
CA GLN A 163 14.42 -11.65 30.17
C GLN A 163 15.85 -11.18 29.88
N GLN A 164 16.14 -9.89 30.07
CA GLN A 164 17.44 -9.28 29.76
C GLN A 164 18.30 -9.02 31.01
N ARG A 165 17.73 -9.16 32.22
CA ARG A 165 18.40 -8.87 33.50
C ARG A 165 19.64 -9.70 33.80
N SER A 166 19.83 -10.83 33.12
CA SER A 166 21.05 -11.63 33.26
C SER A 166 22.22 -11.11 32.42
N SER A 167 22.00 -10.11 31.56
CA SER A 167 23.06 -9.50 30.75
C SER A 167 23.88 -8.49 31.56
N PRO A 168 25.21 -8.43 31.41
CA PRO A 168 26.04 -7.37 31.99
C PRO A 168 25.57 -5.95 31.65
N ALA A 169 24.93 -5.77 30.48
CA ALA A 169 24.36 -4.47 30.10
C ALA A 169 23.16 -4.09 31.00
N ALA A 170 22.40 -5.05 31.53
CA ALA A 170 21.30 -4.74 32.44
C ALA A 170 21.78 -4.15 33.77
N ASP A 171 22.90 -4.64 34.31
CA ASP A 171 23.51 -4.07 35.53
C ASP A 171 23.87 -2.58 35.33
N LEU A 172 24.30 -2.23 34.12
CA LEU A 172 24.64 -0.85 33.73
C LEU A 172 23.39 0.04 33.68
N TRP A 173 22.41 -0.35 32.87
CA TRP A 173 21.26 0.48 32.53
C TRP A 173 20.18 0.49 33.62
N CYS A 174 20.12 -0.54 34.47
CA CYS A 174 19.12 -0.67 35.53
C CYS A 174 19.55 -0.06 36.87
N SER A 175 20.74 0.52 36.96
CA SER A 175 21.18 1.29 38.12
C SER A 175 20.34 2.58 38.30
N GLN A 176 20.21 3.05 39.56
CA GLN A 176 19.42 4.24 39.88
C GLN A 176 19.91 5.49 39.12
N ASP A 177 21.24 5.66 39.05
CA ASP A 177 21.90 6.82 38.43
C ASP A 177 22.25 6.61 36.94
N GLY A 178 21.66 5.58 36.29
CA GLY A 178 22.03 5.03 34.98
C GLY A 178 22.72 5.97 34.00
N LEU A 179 23.74 5.46 33.31
CA LEU A 179 24.64 6.22 32.44
C LEU A 179 23.91 7.11 31.41
N PRO A 180 24.54 8.22 30.98
CA PRO A 180 24.01 8.99 29.87
C PRO A 180 23.99 8.11 28.61
N SER A 181 22.84 8.06 27.94
CA SER A 181 22.70 7.30 26.68
C SER A 181 23.41 7.99 25.52
N ILE A 182 23.56 9.31 25.61
CA ILE A 182 24.21 10.15 24.60
C ILE A 182 25.43 10.81 25.24
N LEU A 183 26.58 10.68 24.59
CA LEU A 183 27.80 11.40 24.94
C LEU A 183 28.07 12.48 23.89
N ASN A 184 28.17 13.74 24.32
CA ASN A 184 28.74 14.79 23.48
C ASN A 184 30.18 14.39 23.15
N ARG A 185 30.63 14.61 21.90
CA ARG A 185 31.99 14.28 21.47
C ARG A 185 33.07 14.90 22.34
N SER A 186 32.90 16.12 22.85
CA SER A 186 33.87 16.73 23.78
C SER A 186 33.99 15.95 25.09
N THR A 187 32.86 15.54 25.67
CA THR A 187 32.80 14.66 26.84
C THR A 187 33.39 13.29 26.53
N ALA A 188 33.04 12.71 25.37
CA ALA A 188 33.58 11.43 24.93
C ALA A 188 35.09 11.51 24.72
N GLN A 189 35.62 12.55 24.08
CA GLN A 189 37.05 12.77 23.89
C GLN A 189 37.75 12.99 25.23
N LYS A 190 37.14 13.72 26.15
CA LYS A 190 37.67 13.91 27.51
C LYS A 190 37.75 12.57 28.24
N LEU A 191 36.67 11.80 28.25
CA LEU A 191 36.63 10.45 28.80
C LEU A 191 37.68 9.56 28.12
N LEU A 192 37.75 9.54 26.79
CA LEU A 192 38.74 8.74 26.04
C LEU A 192 40.18 9.12 26.38
N ARG A 193 40.47 10.42 26.58
CA ARG A 193 41.80 10.90 26.99
C ARG A 193 42.12 10.56 28.45
N GLU A 194 41.13 10.62 29.32
CA GLU A 194 41.28 10.37 30.76
C GLU A 194 41.30 8.88 31.11
N THR A 195 40.74 8.01 30.26
CA THR A 195 40.46 6.61 30.61
C THR A 195 41.34 5.56 29.89
N LEU A 196 42.19 5.90 28.89
CA LEU A 196 42.81 4.84 28.05
C LEU A 196 44.31 4.94 27.67
N THR A 197 45.01 3.87 28.05
CA THR A 197 46.05 3.10 27.29
C THR A 197 45.54 2.61 25.90
N PRO A 198 46.38 2.07 24.99
CA PRO A 198 46.15 2.06 23.54
C PRO A 198 44.76 1.62 23.07
N GLN A 199 44.09 2.48 22.30
CA GLN A 199 42.76 2.24 21.75
C GLN A 199 42.79 1.12 20.69
N THR A 200 41.80 0.22 20.74
CA THR A 200 41.42 -0.59 19.58
C THR A 200 40.17 0.04 18.97
N VAL A 201 40.34 0.90 17.97
CA VAL A 201 39.22 1.43 17.15
C VAL A 201 38.90 0.37 16.11
N ARG A 202 37.68 -0.17 16.11
CA ARG A 202 37.22 -1.12 15.08
C ARG A 202 36.34 -0.40 14.07
N GLN A 203 36.54 -0.67 12.79
CA GLN A 203 35.66 -0.17 11.73
C GLN A 203 34.48 -1.12 11.54
N CYS A 204 33.32 -0.59 11.14
CA CYS A 204 32.13 -1.41 10.94
C CYS A 204 32.25 -2.39 9.74
N GLU A 205 33.15 -2.11 8.80
CA GLU A 205 33.45 -3.02 7.68
C GLU A 205 34.09 -4.34 8.14
N ASP A 206 34.73 -4.34 9.33
CA ASP A 206 35.31 -5.54 9.95
C ASP A 206 34.28 -6.36 10.74
N THR A 207 33.02 -5.89 10.83
CA THR A 207 31.95 -6.52 11.62
C THR A 207 30.90 -7.10 10.68
N ALA A 208 30.64 -8.40 10.82
CA ALA A 208 29.55 -9.10 10.14
C ALA A 208 28.18 -8.41 10.39
N PRO A 209 27.12 -8.64 9.56
CA PRO A 209 25.81 -7.98 9.71
C PRO A 209 25.31 -7.99 11.15
N LEU A 210 24.49 -7.00 11.56
CA LEU A 210 24.13 -6.73 12.98
C LEU A 210 23.79 -7.96 13.83
N GLY A 211 23.17 -8.99 13.26
CA GLY A 211 22.88 -10.27 13.94
C GLY A 211 24.11 -11.10 14.32
N ALA A 212 25.22 -10.98 13.59
CA ALA A 212 26.51 -11.59 13.87
C ALA A 212 27.42 -10.69 14.73
N ALA A 213 27.34 -9.36 14.56
CA ALA A 213 28.04 -8.40 15.40
C ALA A 213 27.63 -8.50 16.88
N SER A 214 26.32 -8.56 17.18
CA SER A 214 25.85 -8.72 18.58
C SER A 214 26.39 -9.99 19.26
N LYS A 215 26.58 -11.07 18.48
CA LYS A 215 27.18 -12.32 18.96
C LYS A 215 28.69 -12.21 19.16
N ALA A 216 29.40 -11.48 18.29
CA ALA A 216 30.84 -11.26 18.39
C ALA A 216 31.20 -10.35 19.59
N PHE A 217 30.39 -9.34 19.88
CA PHE A 217 30.61 -8.42 21.00
C PHE A 217 30.24 -9.02 22.37
N GLY A 218 29.46 -10.10 22.41
CA GLY A 218 29.16 -10.85 23.64
C GLY A 218 30.34 -11.62 24.23
N ALA A 219 31.46 -11.75 23.50
CA ALA A 219 32.66 -12.46 23.93
C ALA A 219 33.79 -11.50 24.35
N GLN A 220 33.52 -10.54 25.24
CA GLN A 220 34.59 -9.70 25.81
C GLN A 220 35.32 -10.43 26.95
N THR A 221 36.65 -10.46 26.86
CA THR A 221 37.55 -10.95 27.92
C THR A 221 37.84 -9.85 28.94
N TRP A 222 37.51 -10.12 30.19
CA TRP A 222 37.78 -9.25 31.33
C TRP A 222 39.16 -9.59 31.92
N SER A 223 39.93 -8.60 32.34
CA SER A 223 41.14 -8.84 33.13
C SER A 223 41.00 -8.21 34.51
N TYR A 224 41.27 -9.00 35.53
CA TYR A 224 41.30 -8.57 36.92
C TYR A 224 42.65 -7.90 37.20
N TRP A 225 42.61 -6.73 37.85
CA TRP A 225 43.77 -6.10 38.44
C TRP A 225 43.58 -6.07 39.94
N THR A 226 44.52 -6.68 40.66
CA THR A 226 44.60 -6.59 42.11
C THR A 226 45.51 -5.42 42.44
N HIS A 227 44.96 -4.40 43.11
CA HIS A 227 45.76 -3.33 43.68
C HIS A 227 46.70 -3.87 44.76
N SER A 228 47.76 -3.11 45.05
CA SER A 228 48.74 -3.46 46.10
C SER A 228 48.13 -3.59 47.50
N ASP A 229 46.91 -3.07 47.71
CA ASP A 229 46.14 -3.19 48.95
C ASP A 229 45.20 -4.42 48.98
N GLY A 230 45.24 -5.26 47.95
CA GLY A 230 44.39 -6.46 47.84
C GLY A 230 42.99 -6.18 47.30
N SER A 231 42.64 -4.94 46.97
CA SER A 231 41.37 -4.64 46.31
C SER A 231 41.43 -5.06 44.84
N ASN A 232 40.46 -5.88 44.42
CA ASN A 232 40.28 -6.18 43.00
C ASN A 232 39.46 -5.05 42.39
N VAL A 233 40.07 -4.32 41.47
CA VAL A 233 39.34 -3.35 40.64
C VAL A 233 39.27 -3.94 39.25
N MET A 234 38.05 -4.31 38.82
CA MET A 234 37.81 -4.55 37.40
C MET A 234 37.95 -3.21 36.69
N LYS A 235 38.99 -3.10 35.86
CA LYS A 235 39.10 -2.02 34.89
C LYS A 235 38.67 -2.53 33.52
N PRO A 236 37.91 -1.75 32.74
CA PRO A 236 37.74 -2.00 31.31
C PRO A 236 39.11 -2.19 30.68
N LEU A 237 39.40 -3.33 30.04
CA LEU A 237 40.70 -3.46 29.38
C LEU A 237 40.78 -2.66 28.09
N ASN A 238 39.65 -2.36 27.46
CA ASN A 238 39.55 -1.53 26.26
C ASN A 238 38.16 -0.86 26.21
N ILE A 239 38.08 0.47 26.12
CA ILE A 239 36.87 1.10 25.56
C ILE A 239 37.00 0.88 24.05
N GLU A 240 36.36 -0.17 23.56
CA GLU A 240 36.25 -0.37 22.11
C GLU A 240 35.31 0.70 21.58
N MET A 241 35.86 1.56 20.71
CA MET A 241 35.06 2.46 19.89
C MET A 241 34.82 1.75 18.57
N VAL A 242 33.55 1.49 18.28
CA VAL A 242 33.12 1.06 16.95
C VAL A 242 32.77 2.31 16.18
N LYS A 243 33.47 2.54 15.07
CA LYS A 243 33.25 3.68 14.18
C LYS A 243 32.68 3.20 12.84
N CYS A 244 31.45 3.59 12.54
CA CYS A 244 30.87 3.37 11.22
C CYS A 244 30.97 4.65 10.38
N ASP A 245 31.56 4.55 9.19
CA ASP A 245 31.54 5.63 8.21
C ASP A 245 30.21 5.62 7.40
N CYS A 246 30.11 6.36 6.30
CA CYS A 246 28.87 6.52 5.52
C CYS A 246 28.20 5.22 5.04
N THR A 247 28.90 4.08 5.13
CA THR A 247 28.42 2.75 4.76
C THR A 247 27.40 2.18 5.75
N PHE A 248 27.23 2.77 6.93
CA PHE A 248 26.29 2.29 7.97
C PHE A 248 24.83 2.16 7.48
N ALA A 249 24.41 2.93 6.46
CA ALA A 249 23.10 2.82 5.81
C ALA A 249 23.08 2.09 4.49
N ASN A 250 24.23 1.81 3.86
CA ASN A 250 24.31 0.97 2.67
C ASN A 250 24.12 -0.51 2.99
N VAL A 251 23.68 -0.83 4.21
CA VAL A 251 23.36 -2.18 4.61
C VAL A 251 22.01 -2.53 3.98
N GLU A 252 22.05 -2.90 2.70
CA GLU A 252 20.97 -3.57 1.95
C GLU A 252 20.51 -4.90 2.59
N ALA A 253 20.97 -5.21 3.81
CA ALA A 253 20.80 -6.47 4.52
C ALA A 253 20.51 -6.28 6.02
N LEU A 254 20.01 -5.12 6.43
CA LEU A 254 19.73 -4.82 7.83
C LEU A 254 18.35 -5.39 8.18
N GLU A 255 18.26 -6.73 8.26
CA GLU A 255 17.05 -7.43 8.67
C GLU A 255 16.79 -7.18 10.16
N LEU A 256 15.96 -6.18 10.44
CA LEU A 256 15.49 -5.90 11.80
C LEU A 256 14.49 -6.99 12.21
N SER A 257 14.69 -7.58 13.38
CA SER A 257 13.64 -8.41 13.98
C SER A 257 12.42 -7.55 14.37
N ASP A 258 11.25 -8.15 14.57
CA ASP A 258 10.06 -7.42 15.05
C ASP A 258 10.35 -6.66 16.36
N GLN A 259 11.19 -7.23 17.23
CA GLN A 259 11.60 -6.60 18.48
C GLN A 259 12.52 -5.40 18.23
N ASP A 260 13.47 -5.50 17.30
CA ASP A 260 14.36 -4.38 16.97
C ASP A 260 13.59 -3.25 16.29
N LEU A 261 12.58 -3.58 15.49
CA LEU A 261 11.67 -2.61 14.88
C LEU A 261 10.81 -1.89 15.94
N GLU A 262 10.36 -2.58 17.00
CA GLU A 262 9.69 -1.95 18.14
C GLU A 262 10.62 -0.91 18.81
N ILE A 263 11.89 -1.24 18.97
CA ILE A 263 12.89 -0.32 19.53
C ILE A 263 13.20 0.82 18.57
N PHE A 264 13.29 0.55 17.28
CA PHE A 264 13.46 1.55 16.24
C PHE A 264 12.42 2.67 16.35
N TRP A 265 11.13 2.33 16.44
CA TRP A 265 10.07 3.33 16.56
C TRP A 265 10.05 4.05 17.91
N LYS A 266 10.48 3.39 19.00
CA LYS A 266 10.64 4.05 20.30
C LYS A 266 11.78 5.06 20.27
N VAL A 267 12.90 4.70 19.64
CA VAL A 267 14.04 5.60 19.43
C VAL A 267 13.63 6.78 18.55
N ASP A 268 12.95 6.54 17.42
CA ASP A 268 12.44 7.61 16.57
C ASP A 268 11.55 8.59 17.34
N ALA A 269 10.66 8.08 18.20
CA ALA A 269 9.78 8.89 19.03
C ALA A 269 10.52 9.76 20.06
N THR A 270 11.81 9.48 20.34
CA THR A 270 12.64 10.34 21.21
C THR A 270 13.22 11.55 20.47
N LEU A 271 13.27 11.53 19.13
CA LEU A 271 13.82 12.61 18.32
C LEU A 271 12.88 13.81 18.34
N LYS A 272 13.26 14.87 19.05
CA LYS A 272 12.56 16.16 19.04
C LYS A 272 13.23 17.13 18.08
N PHE A 273 12.45 17.75 17.22
CA PHE A 273 12.94 18.84 16.37
C PHE A 273 13.26 20.08 17.21
N ALA A 274 14.19 20.91 16.73
CA ALA A 274 14.55 22.18 17.34
C ALA A 274 13.37 23.18 17.30
N ASP A 275 13.33 24.11 18.26
CA ASP A 275 12.19 25.01 18.45
C ASP A 275 11.84 25.83 17.19
N HIS A 276 12.83 26.33 16.46
CA HIS A 276 12.56 27.09 15.23
C HIS A 276 11.92 26.26 14.11
N ILE A 277 12.15 24.94 14.07
CA ILE A 277 11.45 24.02 13.15
C ILE A 277 9.99 23.88 13.59
N LEU A 278 9.76 23.70 14.89
CA LEU A 278 8.41 23.59 15.44
C LEU A 278 7.63 24.90 15.29
N ASP A 279 8.27 26.05 15.47
CA ASP A 279 7.68 27.37 15.23
C ASP A 279 7.27 27.54 13.78
N ALA A 280 8.14 27.15 12.83
CA ALA A 280 7.81 27.15 11.40
C ALA A 280 6.61 26.24 11.08
N VAL A 281 6.54 25.04 11.67
CA VAL A 281 5.38 24.15 11.54
C VAL A 281 4.11 24.81 12.07
N GLN A 282 4.16 25.48 13.23
CA GLN A 282 2.98 26.15 13.80
C GLN A 282 2.52 27.33 12.94
N GLN A 283 3.45 28.08 12.35
CA GLN A 283 3.13 29.14 11.40
C GLN A 283 2.42 28.59 10.16
N LEU A 284 2.94 27.50 9.57
CA LEU A 284 2.32 26.85 8.41
C LEU A 284 0.94 26.27 8.75
N LYS A 285 0.77 25.60 9.89
CA LYS A 285 -0.54 25.11 10.37
C LYS A 285 -1.55 26.25 10.51
N SER A 286 -1.14 27.36 11.12
CA SER A 286 -1.98 28.54 11.30
C SER A 286 -2.35 29.18 9.96
N GLY A 287 -1.45 29.16 8.99
CA GLY A 287 -1.74 29.60 7.63
C GLY A 287 -2.67 28.66 6.86
N LEU A 288 -2.51 27.34 6.98
CA LEU A 288 -3.40 26.34 6.39
C LEU A 288 -4.84 26.51 6.89
N GLN A 289 -5.04 26.89 8.15
CA GLN A 289 -6.40 27.15 8.68
C GLN A 289 -7.16 28.23 7.90
N LYS A 290 -6.45 29.20 7.32
CA LYS A 290 -7.08 30.27 6.51
C LYS A 290 -7.76 29.70 5.26
N TYR A 291 -7.29 28.55 4.76
CA TYR A 291 -7.84 27.86 3.58
C TYR A 291 -8.96 26.88 3.92
N ASN A 292 -9.28 26.63 5.20
CA ASN A 292 -10.37 25.74 5.59
C ASN A 292 -11.74 26.22 5.08
N VAL A 293 -11.96 27.54 5.05
CA VAL A 293 -13.21 28.12 4.53
C VAL A 293 -13.32 27.85 3.04
N THR A 294 -12.27 28.14 2.27
CA THR A 294 -12.21 27.89 0.84
C THR A 294 -12.37 26.41 0.49
N ALA A 295 -11.74 25.51 1.26
CA ALA A 295 -11.88 24.07 1.08
C ALA A 295 -13.32 23.61 1.29
N ARG A 296 -13.98 24.10 2.35
CA ARG A 296 -15.40 23.80 2.62
C ARG A 296 -16.33 24.35 1.54
N GLU A 297 -16.16 25.61 1.15
CA GLU A 297 -16.97 26.22 0.07
C GLU A 297 -16.81 25.46 -1.25
N ASN A 298 -15.57 25.06 -1.58
CA ASN A 298 -15.32 24.24 -2.76
C ASN A 298 -15.99 22.86 -2.62
N ALA A 299 -15.84 22.17 -1.49
CA ALA A 299 -16.46 20.87 -1.27
C ALA A 299 -18.01 20.92 -1.26
N GLU A 300 -18.60 21.97 -0.70
CA GLU A 300 -20.05 22.21 -0.72
C GLU A 300 -20.58 22.42 -2.14
N ARG A 301 -19.83 23.17 -2.98
CA ARG A 301 -20.15 23.31 -4.40
C ARG A 301 -20.21 21.95 -5.10
N LEU A 302 -19.38 20.99 -4.67
CA LEU A 302 -19.34 19.62 -5.18
C LEU A 302 -20.42 18.70 -4.59
N GLY A 303 -21.09 19.09 -3.50
CA GLY A 303 -22.13 18.30 -2.82
C GLY A 303 -21.67 17.54 -1.58
N TYR A 304 -20.43 17.75 -1.12
CA TYR A 304 -19.98 17.19 0.16
C TYR A 304 -20.66 17.93 1.31
N GLN A 305 -21.09 17.17 2.31
CA GLN A 305 -21.73 17.73 3.50
C GLN A 305 -20.67 18.38 4.41
N ARG A 306 -21.06 19.45 5.12
CA ARG A 306 -20.20 20.08 6.13
C ARG A 306 -19.97 19.10 7.29
N PRO A 307 -18.72 18.71 7.61
CA PRO A 307 -18.47 18.13 8.92
C PRO A 307 -18.79 19.15 10.02
N HIS A 308 -19.20 18.66 11.20
CA HIS A 308 -19.39 19.49 12.39
C HIS A 308 -18.09 20.25 12.74
N SER A 309 -18.26 21.41 13.40
CA SER A 309 -17.20 22.36 13.76
C SER A 309 -15.88 21.69 14.15
N LEU A 310 -14.83 21.97 13.38
CA LEU A 310 -13.47 21.47 13.66
C LEU A 310 -12.86 22.30 14.79
N GLY A 311 -12.60 21.68 15.94
CA GLY A 311 -11.92 22.32 17.07
C GLY A 311 -10.40 22.48 16.90
N SER A 312 -9.80 21.91 15.84
CA SER A 312 -8.36 21.93 15.58
C SER A 312 -8.03 22.16 14.09
N PRO A 313 -6.84 22.71 13.76
CA PRO A 313 -6.34 22.72 12.38
C PRO A 313 -6.24 21.29 11.85
N ARG A 314 -7.00 20.97 10.81
CA ARG A 314 -6.88 19.71 10.07
C ARG A 314 -6.57 20.03 8.62
N PHE A 315 -5.71 19.23 8.03
CA PHE A 315 -5.28 19.33 6.65
C PHE A 315 -4.80 17.96 6.18
N HIS A 316 -4.81 17.75 4.87
CA HIS A 316 -4.17 16.61 4.24
C HIS A 316 -2.81 17.03 3.71
N VAL A 317 -1.91 16.07 3.51
CA VAL A 317 -0.62 16.30 2.86
C VAL A 317 -0.52 15.41 1.63
N LEU A 318 -0.13 16.00 0.50
CA LEU A 318 0.14 15.31 -0.75
C LEU A 318 1.60 15.56 -1.16
N GLN A 319 2.37 14.49 -1.30
CA GLN A 319 3.71 14.52 -1.87
C GLN A 319 3.65 13.94 -3.28
N LEU A 320 4.00 14.77 -4.28
CA LEU A 320 4.12 14.32 -5.67
C LEU A 320 5.58 14.16 -6.05
N LEU A 321 5.87 13.10 -6.79
CA LEU A 321 7.21 12.82 -7.28
C LEU A 321 7.55 13.73 -8.47
N ARG A 322 8.64 14.51 -8.38
CA ARG A 322 9.06 15.49 -9.40
C ARG A 322 9.49 14.86 -10.74
N HIS A 323 9.99 13.62 -10.72
CA HIS A 323 10.67 13.01 -11.87
C HIS A 323 10.20 11.58 -12.11
N ASP A 324 10.46 11.06 -13.32
CA ASP A 324 10.03 9.75 -13.81
C ASP A 324 11.17 8.72 -13.61
N PRO A 325 11.34 8.08 -12.43
CA PRO A 325 12.33 7.01 -12.26
C PRO A 325 11.93 5.72 -13.01
N CYS A 326 10.87 5.75 -13.81
CA CYS A 326 10.34 4.58 -14.49
C CYS A 326 11.19 4.07 -15.66
N ASP A 327 12.31 4.74 -15.97
CA ASP A 327 13.32 4.20 -16.87
C ASP A 327 14.16 3.09 -16.21
N GLU A 328 14.16 2.95 -14.88
CA GLU A 328 14.88 1.87 -14.21
C GLU A 328 14.07 0.56 -14.21
N GLU A 329 14.69 -0.50 -14.74
CA GLU A 329 14.13 -1.86 -14.82
C GLU A 329 13.63 -2.36 -13.44
N GLU A 330 14.21 -1.87 -12.35
CA GLU A 330 13.84 -2.20 -10.98
C GLU A 330 12.55 -1.52 -10.51
N ALA A 331 12.32 -0.26 -10.90
CA ALA A 331 11.06 0.46 -10.63
C ALA A 331 9.88 -0.19 -11.38
N MET A 332 10.12 -0.68 -12.60
CA MET A 332 9.15 -1.49 -13.35
C MET A 332 8.91 -2.87 -12.70
N ARG A 333 9.96 -3.55 -12.22
CA ARG A 333 9.82 -4.86 -11.55
C ARG A 333 9.00 -4.80 -10.26
N ARG A 334 9.02 -3.67 -9.54
CA ARG A 334 8.28 -3.49 -8.28
C ARG A 334 6.87 -2.88 -8.46
N ASP A 335 6.44 -2.60 -9.70
CA ASP A 335 5.11 -2.00 -10.03
C ASP A 335 4.85 -0.65 -9.33
N ASN A 336 5.93 0.05 -8.95
CA ASN A 336 5.89 1.29 -8.17
C ASN A 336 5.93 2.54 -9.07
N CYS A 337 5.86 2.34 -10.38
CA CYS A 337 5.80 3.40 -11.37
C CYS A 337 4.51 4.21 -11.28
N MET A 338 4.52 5.45 -11.79
CA MET A 338 3.47 6.49 -11.72
C MET A 338 2.09 6.08 -12.23
N ASN A 339 1.54 5.05 -11.62
CA ASN A 339 0.44 4.29 -12.13
C ASN A 339 -0.87 5.09 -12.00
N ASN A 340 -0.95 5.92 -10.97
CA ASN A 340 -2.17 6.63 -10.64
C ASN A 340 -1.95 8.14 -10.45
N THR A 341 -0.75 8.67 -10.71
CA THR A 341 -0.42 10.10 -10.53
C THR A 341 -1.42 11.00 -11.28
N MET A 342 -1.73 10.64 -12.52
CA MET A 342 -2.62 11.40 -13.40
C MET A 342 -4.06 11.52 -12.85
N GLU A 343 -4.47 10.56 -12.03
CA GLU A 343 -5.81 10.44 -11.46
C GLU A 343 -5.78 10.53 -9.93
N VAL A 344 -4.72 11.10 -9.35
CA VAL A 344 -4.51 11.09 -7.89
C VAL A 344 -5.65 11.76 -7.13
N GLY A 345 -6.29 12.79 -7.70
CA GLY A 345 -7.48 13.42 -7.09
C GLY A 345 -8.68 12.46 -7.01
N ASN A 346 -8.94 11.70 -8.08
CA ASN A 346 -9.98 10.68 -8.14
C ASN A 346 -9.66 9.53 -7.16
N LEU A 347 -8.40 9.12 -7.09
CA LEU A 347 -7.92 8.15 -6.13
C LEU A 347 -8.16 8.63 -4.69
N MET A 348 -7.74 9.85 -4.34
CA MET A 348 -7.92 10.41 -2.99
C MET A 348 -9.40 10.41 -2.59
N LEU A 349 -10.31 10.81 -3.50
CA LEU A 349 -11.75 10.72 -3.26
C LEU A 349 -12.22 9.28 -3.06
N ALA A 350 -11.76 8.38 -3.93
CA ALA A 350 -12.09 6.97 -3.88
C ALA A 350 -11.54 6.25 -2.65
N GLU A 351 -10.61 6.86 -1.91
CA GLU A 351 -10.05 6.40 -0.63
C GLU A 351 -10.68 7.10 0.58
N GLY A 352 -11.46 8.16 0.36
CA GLY A 352 -12.16 8.87 1.42
C GLY A 352 -11.36 10.02 2.03
N VAL A 353 -10.38 10.54 1.30
CA VAL A 353 -9.74 11.81 1.65
C VAL A 353 -10.77 12.93 1.54
N ASP A 354 -10.91 13.71 2.61
CA ASP A 354 -12.01 14.66 2.78
C ASP A 354 -11.72 15.98 2.01
N PRO A 355 -12.49 16.32 0.97
CA PRO A 355 -12.26 17.55 0.22
C PRO A 355 -12.62 18.82 1.00
N THR A 356 -13.27 18.71 2.16
CA THR A 356 -13.56 19.86 3.04
C THR A 356 -12.33 20.37 3.79
N LEU A 357 -11.21 19.64 3.73
CA LEU A 357 -9.93 20.03 4.29
C LEU A 357 -8.96 20.46 3.17
N PRO A 358 -8.10 21.46 3.42
CA PRO A 358 -7.07 21.84 2.46
C PRO A 358 -6.02 20.74 2.33
N VAL A 359 -5.45 20.62 1.14
CA VAL A 359 -4.36 19.69 0.84
C VAL A 359 -3.07 20.49 0.71
N TYR A 360 -2.16 20.30 1.67
CA TYR A 360 -0.81 20.83 1.63
C TYR A 360 0.04 20.06 0.61
N LEU A 361 0.66 20.77 -0.32
CA LEU A 361 1.57 20.20 -1.30
C LEU A 361 2.99 20.17 -0.73
N MET A 362 3.45 18.97 -0.42
CA MET A 362 4.80 18.70 0.05
C MET A 362 5.75 18.64 -1.16
N GLY A 363 6.53 19.69 -1.34
CA GLY A 363 7.67 19.71 -2.25
C GLY A 363 8.95 19.73 -1.40
N ALA A 364 9.52 18.55 -1.13
CA ALA A 364 10.69 18.43 -0.27
C ALA A 364 11.82 19.39 -0.68
N GLU A 365 12.19 19.38 -1.97
CA GLU A 365 13.27 20.21 -2.55
C GLU A 365 12.80 21.12 -3.70
N THR A 366 11.51 21.06 -4.05
CA THR A 366 10.88 21.89 -5.07
C THR A 366 9.91 22.85 -4.44
N SER A 367 9.83 24.08 -4.94
CA SER A 367 8.75 24.95 -4.51
C SER A 367 7.41 24.29 -4.87
N GLY A 368 6.44 24.33 -3.95
CA GLY A 368 5.12 23.78 -4.26
C GLY A 368 4.42 24.59 -5.37
N ALA A 369 4.83 25.84 -5.57
CA ALA A 369 4.47 26.65 -6.73
C ALA A 369 4.92 26.03 -8.05
N ASP A 370 6.14 25.48 -8.13
CA ASP A 370 6.63 24.78 -9.33
C ASP A 370 5.81 23.52 -9.61
N LEU A 371 5.46 22.75 -8.57
CA LEU A 371 4.60 21.56 -8.71
C LEU A 371 3.21 21.91 -9.27
N LEU A 372 2.67 23.09 -8.95
CA LEU A 372 1.36 23.55 -9.43
C LEU A 372 1.35 23.89 -10.92
N VAL A 373 2.51 24.17 -11.53
CA VAL A 373 2.66 24.59 -12.93
C VAL A 373 3.47 23.63 -13.80
N ALA A 374 4.09 22.62 -13.19
CA ALA A 374 4.85 21.57 -13.86
C ALA A 374 4.03 20.88 -14.98
N PRO A 375 4.47 20.95 -16.25
CA PRO A 375 3.78 20.32 -17.39
C PRO A 375 3.57 18.81 -17.22
N GLU A 376 4.55 18.12 -16.64
CA GLU A 376 4.52 16.69 -16.31
C GLU A 376 3.36 16.32 -15.37
N HIS A 377 2.93 17.26 -14.52
CA HIS A 377 1.82 17.08 -13.59
C HIS A 377 0.53 17.77 -14.04
N ALA A 378 0.48 18.38 -15.22
CA ALA A 378 -0.64 19.22 -15.63
C ALA A 378 -2.00 18.51 -15.52
N ARG A 379 -2.11 17.25 -15.94
CA ARG A 379 -3.37 16.48 -15.83
C ARG A 379 -3.70 16.10 -14.38
N ALA A 380 -2.71 15.65 -13.61
CA ALA A 380 -2.88 15.34 -12.19
C ALA A 380 -3.37 16.57 -11.41
N MET A 381 -2.71 17.71 -11.64
CA MET A 381 -3.07 19.01 -11.07
C MET A 381 -4.44 19.48 -11.52
N GLU A 382 -4.83 19.25 -12.77
CA GLU A 382 -6.16 19.63 -13.26
C GLU A 382 -7.25 18.88 -12.49
N SER A 383 -7.11 17.56 -12.32
CA SER A 383 -8.05 16.76 -11.53
C SER A 383 -8.08 17.21 -10.07
N LEU A 384 -6.91 17.37 -9.44
CA LEU A 384 -6.79 17.80 -8.05
C LEU A 384 -7.40 19.18 -7.80
N LYS A 385 -7.10 20.19 -8.62
CA LYS A 385 -7.61 21.57 -8.47
C LYS A 385 -9.13 21.65 -8.62
N LYS A 386 -9.75 20.72 -9.35
CA LYS A 386 -11.21 20.65 -9.48
C LYS A 386 -11.90 20.13 -8.22
N ILE A 387 -11.19 19.33 -7.42
CA ILE A 387 -11.73 18.60 -6.27
C ILE A 387 -11.29 19.23 -4.94
N TYR A 388 -10.01 19.55 -4.79
CA TYR A 388 -9.38 19.96 -3.54
C TYR A 388 -8.88 21.41 -3.59
N THR A 389 -8.86 22.05 -2.42
CA THR A 389 -8.12 23.30 -2.23
C THR A 389 -6.67 22.97 -1.94
N LEU A 390 -5.81 23.13 -2.94
CA LEU A 390 -4.38 22.89 -2.85
C LEU A 390 -3.67 24.12 -2.27
N VAL A 391 -2.73 23.90 -1.36
CA VAL A 391 -1.96 24.96 -0.70
C VAL A 391 -0.49 24.57 -0.67
N SER A 392 0.40 25.46 -1.14
CA SER A 392 1.84 25.27 -1.01
C SER A 392 2.43 26.09 0.13
N LYS A 393 3.68 25.79 0.50
CA LYS A 393 4.44 26.50 1.53
C LYS A 393 4.57 27.99 1.20
N GLU A 394 4.88 28.32 -0.05
CA GLU A 394 5.14 29.68 -0.54
C GLU A 394 3.86 30.56 -0.54
N MET A 395 2.68 29.93 -0.58
CA MET A 395 1.41 30.65 -0.47
C MET A 395 1.12 31.11 0.96
N ILE A 396 1.73 30.46 1.95
CA ILE A 396 1.47 30.70 3.37
C ILE A 396 2.59 31.50 4.02
N TRP A 397 3.83 31.18 3.67
CA TRP A 397 5.00 31.55 4.45
C TRP A 397 6.22 31.79 3.56
N ASP A 398 7.00 32.83 3.92
CA ASP A 398 8.31 33.10 3.33
C ASP A 398 9.36 32.17 3.96
N ALA A 399 9.66 31.11 3.22
CA ALA A 399 10.61 30.07 3.61
C ALA A 399 12.09 30.48 3.47
N SER A 400 12.39 31.70 3.00
CA SER A 400 13.77 32.14 2.68
C SER A 400 14.73 32.13 3.88
N ALA A 401 14.21 32.19 5.10
CA ALA A 401 15.01 32.17 6.32
C ALA A 401 15.47 30.76 6.75
N LEU A 402 14.94 29.69 6.15
CA LEU A 402 15.29 28.31 6.48
C LEU A 402 16.22 27.67 5.44
N THR A 403 17.06 26.75 5.92
CA THR A 403 17.84 25.86 5.06
C THR A 403 16.95 24.81 4.38
N SER A 404 17.39 24.23 3.27
CA SER A 404 16.65 23.16 2.59
C SER A 404 16.37 21.96 3.50
N ALA A 405 17.32 21.57 4.35
CA ALA A 405 17.12 20.47 5.31
C ALA A 405 16.09 20.81 6.39
N ALA A 406 16.06 22.07 6.86
CA ALA A 406 15.04 22.55 7.77
C ALA A 406 13.65 22.54 7.11
N LEU A 407 13.56 22.91 5.83
CA LEU A 407 12.32 22.86 5.07
C LEU A 407 11.78 21.43 4.87
N VAL A 408 12.66 20.47 4.62
CA VAL A 408 12.29 19.04 4.56
C VAL A 408 11.83 18.54 5.92
N ALA A 409 12.49 18.93 7.01
CA ALA A 409 12.07 18.59 8.38
C ALA A 409 10.69 19.17 8.70
N VAL A 410 10.41 20.41 8.31
CA VAL A 410 9.08 21.03 8.45
C VAL A 410 8.02 20.23 7.67
N ASP A 411 8.29 19.88 6.42
CA ASP A 411 7.38 19.08 5.60
C ASP A 411 7.12 17.70 6.21
N PHE A 412 8.16 17.06 6.72
CA PHE A 412 8.07 15.78 7.42
C PHE A 412 7.16 15.86 8.64
N VAL A 413 7.31 16.89 9.49
CA VAL A 413 6.46 17.07 10.67
C VAL A 413 5.00 17.26 10.24
N LEU A 414 4.73 18.14 9.28
CA LEU A 414 3.38 18.37 8.75
C LEU A 414 2.76 17.08 8.20
N ALA A 415 3.51 16.31 7.40
CA ALA A 415 3.07 15.04 6.85
C ALA A 415 2.79 13.99 7.93
N SER A 416 3.62 13.95 8.98
CA SER A 416 3.45 13.00 10.09
C SER A 416 2.19 13.28 10.92
N GLU A 417 1.74 14.53 10.98
CA GLU A 417 0.56 14.98 11.74
C GLU A 417 -0.69 15.19 10.88
N ALA A 418 -0.58 15.01 9.56
CA ALA A 418 -1.67 15.22 8.62
C ALA A 418 -2.85 14.29 8.89
N GLU A 419 -4.06 14.78 8.60
CA GLU A 419 -5.27 13.98 8.67
C GLU A 419 -5.24 12.82 7.67
N PHE A 420 -4.71 13.07 6.48
CA PHE A 420 -4.30 12.02 5.54
C PHE A 420 -2.94 12.40 4.97
N PHE A 421 -2.05 11.42 4.88
CA PHE A 421 -0.84 11.53 4.08
C PHE A 421 -1.00 10.74 2.78
N VAL A 422 -0.75 11.41 1.66
CA VAL A 422 -0.80 10.82 0.32
C VAL A 422 0.58 11.00 -0.32
N GLY A 423 1.27 9.92 -0.65
CA GLY A 423 2.65 10.01 -1.17
C GLY A 423 2.98 8.94 -2.22
N ASN A 424 4.18 9.02 -2.78
CA ASN A 424 4.76 7.94 -3.57
C ASN A 424 5.55 7.01 -2.63
N SER A 425 5.46 5.68 -2.77
CA SER A 425 6.19 4.75 -1.90
C SER A 425 7.71 4.69 -2.18
N ILE A 426 8.18 5.17 -3.33
CA ILE A 426 9.59 5.10 -3.75
C ILE A 426 10.49 6.05 -2.96
N PRO A 427 10.22 7.36 -2.85
CA PRO A 427 11.12 8.26 -2.14
C PRO A 427 11.24 7.87 -0.66
N ASP A 428 12.46 7.83 -0.17
CA ASP A 428 12.76 7.42 1.20
C ASP A 428 11.94 8.21 2.22
N ILE A 429 11.74 9.51 2.03
CA ILE A 429 10.96 10.34 2.96
C ILE A 429 9.51 9.88 3.08
N SER A 430 8.90 9.53 1.95
CA SER A 430 7.51 9.08 1.90
C SER A 430 7.38 7.65 2.36
N GLY A 431 8.31 6.77 1.95
CA GLY A 431 8.43 5.42 2.51
C GLY A 431 8.54 5.46 4.04
N TYR A 432 9.37 6.34 4.57
CA TYR A 432 9.53 6.53 6.01
C TYR A 432 8.25 7.04 6.67
N LEU A 433 7.59 8.04 6.09
CA LEU A 433 6.32 8.56 6.61
C LEU A 433 5.20 7.52 6.60
N ILE A 434 5.13 6.69 5.56
CA ILE A 434 4.19 5.57 5.48
C ILE A 434 4.46 4.59 6.63
N MET A 435 5.72 4.20 6.80
CA MET A 435 6.15 3.29 7.86
C MET A 435 5.90 3.86 9.26
N LEU A 436 6.21 5.13 9.48
CA LEU A 436 6.00 5.82 10.75
C LEU A 436 4.53 5.88 11.13
N ARG A 437 3.65 6.22 10.18
CA ARG A 437 2.22 6.32 10.43
C ARG A 437 1.59 4.95 10.68
N ASP A 438 2.07 3.91 10.00
CA ASP A 438 1.67 2.54 10.31
C ASP A 438 2.08 2.11 11.72
N ALA A 439 3.32 2.39 12.12
CA ALA A 439 3.82 2.11 13.47
C ALA A 439 3.02 2.84 14.57
N ARG A 440 2.50 4.04 14.27
CA ARG A 440 1.59 4.80 15.13
C ARG A 440 0.14 4.30 15.12
N ARG A 441 -0.18 3.26 14.34
CA ARG A 441 -1.53 2.73 14.08
C ARG A 441 -2.47 3.72 13.38
N ASP A 442 -1.89 4.69 12.68
CA ASP A 442 -2.58 5.64 11.82
C ASP A 442 -2.53 5.20 10.34
N ALA A 443 -2.28 3.91 10.07
CA ALA A 443 -2.18 3.34 8.72
C ALA A 443 -3.41 3.65 7.85
N SER A 444 -4.60 3.65 8.46
CA SER A 444 -5.88 3.99 7.80
C SER A 444 -5.93 5.42 7.23
N LYS A 445 -5.01 6.28 7.64
CA LYS A 445 -4.86 7.67 7.22
C LYS A 445 -3.65 7.89 6.33
N THR A 446 -3.20 6.85 5.64
CA THR A 446 -2.04 6.87 4.76
C THR A 446 -2.41 6.21 3.43
N LEU A 447 -2.02 6.84 2.34
CA LEU A 447 -2.24 6.36 0.98
C LEU A 447 -0.97 6.52 0.19
N HIS A 448 -0.53 5.48 -0.52
CA HIS A 448 0.51 5.61 -1.52
C HIS A 448 -0.04 5.31 -2.91
N TYR A 449 0.04 6.30 -3.80
CA TYR A 449 -0.74 6.27 -5.03
C TYR A 449 -0.10 5.46 -6.15
N ASN A 450 1.18 5.11 -6.06
CA ASN A 450 1.83 4.22 -7.02
C ASN A 450 1.44 2.74 -6.82
N GLY A 451 0.90 2.38 -5.65
CA GLY A 451 0.68 0.99 -5.26
C GLY A 451 2.01 0.26 -5.05
N GLY A 452 1.95 -1.07 -4.89
CA GLY A 452 3.13 -1.93 -4.80
C GLY A 452 3.82 -1.92 -3.45
N SER A 453 5.11 -2.32 -3.42
CA SER A 453 5.87 -2.39 -2.18
C SER A 453 6.38 -1.02 -1.72
N VAL A 454 6.72 -0.91 -0.44
CA VAL A 454 7.46 0.23 0.11
C VAL A 454 8.95 -0.16 0.13
N PRO A 455 9.79 0.27 -0.84
CA PRO A 455 11.16 -0.23 -0.97
C PRO A 455 12.02 0.01 0.27
N LEU A 456 11.75 1.07 1.02
CA LEU A 456 12.42 1.32 2.30
C LEU A 456 12.11 0.23 3.33
N ALA A 457 10.87 -0.25 3.41
CA ALA A 457 10.51 -1.35 4.30
C ALA A 457 11.21 -2.66 3.90
N ASP A 458 11.32 -2.91 2.59
CA ASP A 458 12.06 -4.06 2.05
C ASP A 458 13.55 -4.00 2.45
N ARG A 459 14.19 -2.83 2.31
CA ARG A 459 15.61 -2.61 2.69
C ARG A 459 15.87 -2.79 4.19
N LEU A 460 14.90 -2.46 5.03
CA LEU A 460 14.97 -2.64 6.49
C LEU A 460 14.60 -4.06 6.94
N GLY A 461 14.36 -4.97 5.99
CA GLY A 461 14.02 -6.37 6.24
C GLY A 461 12.79 -6.55 7.12
N VAL A 462 11.83 -5.62 7.03
CA VAL A 462 10.55 -5.69 7.77
C VAL A 462 9.72 -6.83 7.17
N SER A 463 9.98 -8.05 7.65
CA SER A 463 9.45 -9.31 7.10
C SER A 463 7.95 -9.53 7.36
N ASN A 464 7.39 -8.87 8.39
CA ASN A 464 5.96 -8.89 8.71
C ASN A 464 5.19 -7.76 8.02
N GLN A 465 5.29 -7.67 6.70
CA GLN A 465 4.63 -6.66 5.84
C GLN A 465 3.09 -6.64 5.89
N SER A 466 2.45 -7.45 6.73
CA SER A 466 1.00 -7.59 6.79
C SER A 466 0.22 -6.29 7.10
N SER A 467 0.86 -5.26 7.68
CA SER A 467 0.22 -3.95 7.96
C SER A 467 0.52 -2.87 6.91
N LEU A 468 1.76 -2.79 6.41
CA LEU A 468 2.20 -1.73 5.49
C LEU A 468 1.74 -1.93 4.05
N GLN A 469 1.65 -3.19 3.66
CA GLN A 469 1.11 -3.60 2.38
C GLN A 469 0.00 -4.56 2.73
N ASP A 470 -1.23 -4.18 2.38
CA ASP A 470 -2.33 -5.11 2.42
C ASP A 470 -2.02 -6.20 1.37
N THR A 471 -1.21 -7.20 1.77
CA THR A 471 -0.97 -8.45 1.04
C THR A 471 -2.25 -9.28 0.95
N THR A 472 -3.32 -8.78 1.56
CA THR A 472 -4.65 -9.34 1.60
C THR A 472 -5.60 -8.54 0.71
N PHE A 473 -6.73 -9.16 0.42
CA PHE A 473 -7.79 -8.48 -0.30
C PHE A 473 -8.33 -7.32 0.52
N ARG A 474 -8.10 -6.09 0.06
CA ARG A 474 -8.47 -4.86 0.74
C ARG A 474 -9.97 -4.82 1.08
N LEU A 475 -10.28 -4.32 2.27
CA LEU A 475 -11.65 -4.03 2.70
C LEU A 475 -11.80 -2.53 2.98
N PRO A 476 -12.97 -1.94 2.68
CA PRO A 476 -14.13 -2.54 2.00
C PRO A 476 -13.87 -2.84 0.51
N ILE A 477 -14.62 -3.79 -0.08
CA ILE A 477 -14.57 -4.09 -1.52
C ILE A 477 -15.09 -2.89 -2.30
N LYS A 478 -14.26 -2.33 -3.19
CA LYS A 478 -14.72 -1.27 -4.08
C LYS A 478 -15.68 -1.81 -5.13
N TRP A 479 -16.93 -1.40 -5.00
CA TRP A 479 -17.99 -1.66 -5.96
C TRP A 479 -18.09 -0.49 -6.93
N ILE A 480 -17.61 -0.71 -8.15
CA ILE A 480 -17.63 0.27 -9.23
C ILE A 480 -18.89 0.06 -10.08
N PHE A 481 -19.68 1.12 -10.24
CA PHE A 481 -20.75 1.18 -11.23
C PHE A 481 -20.60 2.47 -12.06
N SER A 482 -21.16 2.47 -13.28
CA SER A 482 -21.03 3.59 -14.21
C SER A 482 -22.36 4.27 -14.48
N LEU A 483 -22.33 5.59 -14.64
CA LEU A 483 -23.49 6.40 -15.07
C LEU A 483 -23.09 7.37 -16.17
N GLY A 484 -23.90 7.43 -17.23
CA GLY A 484 -23.75 8.38 -18.32
C GLY A 484 -24.40 9.75 -18.04
N VAL A 485 -24.12 10.72 -18.90
CA VAL A 485 -24.62 12.12 -18.81
C VAL A 485 -26.15 12.19 -18.90
N THR A 486 -26.83 11.19 -19.47
CA THR A 486 -28.30 11.12 -19.54
C THR A 486 -28.98 11.18 -18.17
N ALA A 487 -28.38 10.55 -17.16
CA ALA A 487 -28.91 10.57 -15.80
C ALA A 487 -28.93 11.99 -15.20
N GLU A 488 -28.06 12.89 -15.68
CA GLU A 488 -28.06 14.31 -15.29
C GLU A 488 -29.25 15.08 -15.89
N TYR A 489 -29.59 14.81 -17.16
CA TYR A 489 -30.75 15.42 -17.82
C TYR A 489 -32.06 15.10 -17.10
N ALA A 490 -32.21 13.87 -16.58
CA ALA A 490 -33.39 13.42 -15.84
C ALA A 490 -33.66 14.26 -14.59
N LEU A 491 -32.60 14.64 -13.86
CA LEU A 491 -32.70 15.44 -12.63
C LEU A 491 -33.02 16.91 -12.92
N ALA A 492 -32.53 17.43 -14.04
CA ALA A 492 -32.76 18.83 -14.43
C ALA A 492 -34.16 19.08 -15.03
N HIS A 493 -34.84 18.06 -15.57
CA HIS A 493 -36.06 18.22 -16.38
C HIS A 493 -37.27 17.42 -15.87
N THR A 494 -37.52 17.41 -14.56
CA THR A 494 -38.67 16.72 -13.92
C THR A 494 -40.06 17.25 -14.32
N SER A 495 -40.21 18.05 -15.39
CA SER A 495 -41.45 18.68 -15.83
C SER A 495 -41.96 18.29 -17.25
N GLY A 496 -41.29 17.39 -18.00
CA GLY A 496 -41.70 17.00 -19.37
C GLY A 496 -41.97 15.50 -19.57
N ALA A 497 -43.10 15.13 -20.18
CA ALA A 497 -43.70 13.79 -19.98
C ALA A 497 -43.14 12.57 -20.79
N LEU A 498 -42.28 12.72 -21.81
CA LEU A 498 -41.98 11.59 -22.73
C LEU A 498 -40.51 11.17 -22.86
N ALA A 499 -39.54 12.10 -22.78
CA ALA A 499 -38.10 11.75 -22.71
C ALA A 499 -37.66 11.40 -21.27
N VAL A 500 -38.43 11.83 -20.28
CA VAL A 500 -38.17 11.60 -18.84
C VAL A 500 -38.39 10.15 -18.43
N ALA A 501 -39.17 9.35 -19.17
CA ALA A 501 -39.57 8.01 -18.72
C ALA A 501 -38.42 6.98 -18.73
N THR A 502 -37.50 7.01 -19.70
CA THR A 502 -36.34 6.10 -19.73
C THR A 502 -35.25 6.53 -18.75
N ASP A 503 -35.00 7.83 -18.64
CA ASP A 503 -33.89 8.37 -17.84
C ASP A 503 -34.25 8.40 -16.34
N PHE A 504 -35.53 8.57 -16.00
CA PHE A 504 -36.03 8.41 -14.62
C PHE A 504 -35.84 6.98 -14.10
N ASN A 505 -35.93 5.98 -14.99
CA ASN A 505 -35.72 4.59 -14.61
C ASN A 505 -34.25 4.27 -14.31
N GLU A 506 -33.27 4.89 -14.99
CA GLU A 506 -31.86 4.71 -14.66
C GLU A 506 -31.50 5.29 -13.29
N LEU A 507 -31.93 6.52 -13.03
CA LEU A 507 -31.74 7.14 -11.73
C LEU A 507 -32.39 6.28 -10.64
N ARG A 508 -33.68 5.95 -10.77
CA ARG A 508 -34.39 5.16 -9.74
C ARG A 508 -33.75 3.79 -9.51
N ARG A 509 -33.30 3.10 -10.55
CA ARG A 509 -32.56 1.82 -10.42
C ARG A 509 -31.26 2.02 -9.66
N THR A 510 -30.51 3.08 -9.96
CA THR A 510 -29.29 3.45 -9.23
C THR A 510 -29.59 3.75 -7.76
N GLN A 511 -30.68 4.48 -7.47
CA GLN A 511 -31.09 4.79 -6.10
C GLN A 511 -31.39 3.52 -5.30
N ILE A 512 -32.14 2.59 -5.88
CA ILE A 512 -32.47 1.31 -5.27
C ILE A 512 -31.18 0.49 -5.05
N ALA A 513 -30.33 0.41 -6.08
CA ALA A 513 -29.06 -0.32 -6.01
C ALA A 513 -28.18 0.21 -4.86
N LEU A 514 -27.98 1.54 -4.82
CA LEU A 514 -27.16 2.18 -3.80
C LEU A 514 -27.73 2.01 -2.39
N ARG A 515 -29.03 2.25 -2.19
CA ARG A 515 -29.68 2.06 -0.88
C ARG A 515 -29.59 0.62 -0.41
N SER A 516 -29.84 -0.33 -1.30
CA SER A 516 -29.75 -1.76 -0.97
C SER A 516 -28.32 -2.17 -0.61
N ALA A 517 -27.30 -1.65 -1.32
CA ALA A 517 -25.90 -1.89 -1.01
C ALA A 517 -25.54 -1.37 0.39
N LEU A 518 -25.91 -0.13 0.71
CA LEU A 518 -25.60 0.47 2.01
C LEU A 518 -26.33 -0.22 3.16
N ALA A 519 -27.55 -0.70 2.92
CA ALA A 519 -28.34 -1.39 3.93
C ALA A 519 -27.88 -2.84 4.17
N TYR A 520 -27.55 -3.58 3.11
CA TYR A 520 -27.37 -5.03 3.17
C TYR A 520 -25.96 -5.52 2.90
N ALA A 521 -25.07 -4.68 2.37
CA ALA A 521 -23.69 -5.04 2.01
C ALA A 521 -22.64 -4.10 2.64
N PRO A 522 -22.47 -4.12 3.98
CA PRO A 522 -21.51 -3.25 4.66
C PRO A 522 -20.04 -3.52 4.27
N SER A 523 -19.73 -4.68 3.69
CA SER A 523 -18.38 -5.00 3.23
C SER A 523 -18.03 -4.36 1.88
N ILE A 524 -18.94 -3.65 1.21
CA ILE A 524 -18.67 -2.97 -0.05
C ILE A 524 -18.71 -1.45 0.08
N LEU A 525 -17.93 -0.80 -0.77
CA LEU A 525 -17.87 0.65 -0.90
C LEU A 525 -18.38 1.05 -2.28
N PRO A 526 -19.55 1.69 -2.39
CA PRO A 526 -20.08 2.15 -3.67
C PRO A 526 -19.26 3.29 -4.25
N ILE A 527 -18.81 3.13 -5.48
CA ILE A 527 -18.08 4.13 -6.26
C ILE A 527 -18.72 4.27 -7.64
N CYS A 528 -19.27 5.45 -7.91
CA CYS A 528 -19.80 5.81 -9.22
C CYS A 528 -18.70 6.40 -10.09
N MET A 529 -18.41 5.76 -11.21
CA MET A 529 -17.62 6.35 -12.29
C MET A 529 -18.58 7.06 -13.27
N THR A 530 -18.37 8.35 -13.50
CA THR A 530 -19.27 9.12 -14.37
C THR A 530 -18.52 10.13 -15.23
N THR A 531 -19.08 10.40 -16.41
CA THR A 531 -18.68 11.51 -17.29
C THR A 531 -19.49 12.79 -17.04
N ALA A 532 -20.40 12.77 -16.06
CA ALA A 532 -21.19 13.94 -15.68
C ALA A 532 -20.31 15.09 -15.18
N ALA A 533 -20.83 16.31 -15.30
CA ALA A 533 -20.12 17.49 -14.84
C ALA A 533 -19.90 17.44 -13.32
N ILE A 534 -18.75 17.97 -12.89
CA ILE A 534 -18.40 18.11 -11.48
C ILE A 534 -19.42 19.03 -10.79
N GLY A 535 -20.07 18.53 -9.73
CA GLY A 535 -21.12 19.25 -9.00
C GLY A 535 -22.51 19.19 -9.64
N SER A 536 -22.70 18.34 -10.66
CA SER A 536 -24.04 18.03 -11.21
C SER A 536 -25.02 17.56 -10.13
N PRO A 537 -26.33 17.76 -10.30
CA PRO A 537 -27.34 17.27 -9.34
C PRO A 537 -27.20 15.77 -9.05
N LEU A 538 -26.83 14.98 -10.06
CA LEU A 538 -26.59 13.54 -9.92
C LEU A 538 -25.40 13.25 -9.01
N ALA A 539 -24.26 13.88 -9.28
CA ALA A 539 -23.05 13.68 -8.48
C ALA A 539 -23.29 14.09 -7.02
N LYS A 540 -23.96 15.23 -6.80
CA LYS A 540 -24.35 15.68 -5.45
C LYS A 540 -25.24 14.66 -4.74
N TRP A 541 -26.26 14.14 -5.44
CA TRP A 541 -27.16 13.14 -4.88
C TRP A 541 -26.40 11.87 -4.47
N LEU A 542 -25.49 11.37 -5.34
CA LEU A 542 -24.67 10.19 -5.05
C LEU A 542 -23.80 10.38 -3.81
N LEU A 543 -23.09 11.50 -3.73
CA LEU A 543 -22.22 11.84 -2.58
C LEU A 543 -23.02 11.94 -1.28
N GLN A 544 -24.18 12.60 -1.31
CA GLN A 544 -25.06 12.74 -0.15
C GLN A 544 -25.67 11.40 0.30
N ASN A 545 -25.74 10.41 -0.59
CA ASN A 545 -26.26 9.07 -0.31
C ASN A 545 -25.12 8.05 -0.14
N GLY A 546 -23.92 8.47 0.26
CA GLY A 546 -22.86 7.56 0.70
C GLY A 546 -22.06 6.87 -0.42
N ALA A 547 -22.27 7.24 -1.69
CA ALA A 547 -21.39 6.81 -2.78
C ALA A 547 -20.18 7.75 -2.91
N ARG A 548 -19.04 7.21 -3.34
CA ARG A 548 -17.91 8.01 -3.85
C ARG A 548 -18.11 8.26 -5.34
N VAL A 549 -17.67 9.41 -5.85
CA VAL A 549 -17.80 9.75 -7.27
C VAL A 549 -16.42 9.98 -7.87
N ILE A 550 -16.11 9.22 -8.92
CA ILE A 550 -14.95 9.41 -9.77
C ILE A 550 -15.41 10.12 -11.04
N TYR A 551 -14.88 11.32 -11.24
CA TYR A 551 -15.13 12.12 -12.43
C TYR A 551 -14.14 11.70 -13.51
N HIS A 552 -14.64 10.99 -14.51
CA HIS A 552 -13.80 10.38 -15.52
C HIS A 552 -14.07 10.96 -16.90
N SER A 553 -13.01 11.34 -17.61
CA SER A 553 -13.06 11.82 -18.99
C SER A 553 -12.22 10.90 -19.86
N PRO A 554 -12.82 9.84 -20.44
CA PRO A 554 -12.04 8.83 -21.15
C PRO A 554 -11.36 9.41 -22.37
N ALA A 555 -10.06 9.16 -22.52
CA ALA A 555 -9.29 9.64 -23.68
C ALA A 555 -9.81 9.08 -25.02
N TRP A 556 -10.45 7.91 -24.99
CA TRP A 556 -11.05 7.24 -26.16
C TRP A 556 -12.48 7.69 -26.47
N SER A 557 -13.10 8.52 -25.62
CA SER A 557 -14.53 8.85 -25.74
C SER A 557 -14.88 9.51 -27.09
N SER A 558 -14.03 10.41 -27.59
CA SER A 558 -14.21 11.06 -28.90
C SER A 558 -14.13 10.06 -30.07
N GLU A 559 -13.21 9.10 -30.03
CA GLU A 559 -13.08 8.04 -31.03
C GLU A 559 -14.27 7.08 -31.00
N ALA A 560 -14.74 6.70 -29.81
CA ALA A 560 -15.94 5.87 -29.66
C ALA A 560 -17.19 6.57 -30.22
N LEU A 561 -17.37 7.84 -29.88
CA LEU A 561 -18.45 8.66 -30.43
C LEU A 561 -18.37 8.71 -31.95
N GLN A 562 -17.20 8.98 -32.53
CA GLN A 562 -17.02 8.99 -33.98
C GLN A 562 -17.32 7.62 -34.61
N GLY A 563 -16.86 6.53 -33.99
CA GLY A 563 -17.11 5.17 -34.49
C GLY A 563 -18.61 4.81 -34.54
N TRP A 564 -19.40 5.26 -33.57
CA TRP A 564 -20.86 5.09 -33.61
C TRP A 564 -21.54 5.96 -34.67
N LYS A 565 -21.01 7.17 -34.92
CA LYS A 565 -21.48 8.02 -36.02
C LYS A 565 -21.23 7.35 -37.36
N ASP A 566 -20.00 6.86 -37.57
CA ASP A 566 -19.59 6.19 -38.80
C ASP A 566 -20.42 4.94 -39.09
N PHE A 567 -20.82 4.19 -38.05
CA PHE A 567 -21.67 3.00 -38.18
C PHE A 567 -23.15 3.32 -38.45
N GLY A 568 -23.57 4.58 -38.30
CA GLY A 568 -24.96 4.98 -38.52
C GLY A 568 -25.87 4.77 -37.31
N CYS A 569 -25.34 4.83 -36.08
CA CYS A 569 -26.17 4.82 -34.87
C CYS A 569 -27.01 6.10 -34.69
N GLU A 570 -26.85 7.09 -35.58
CA GLU A 570 -27.57 8.37 -35.58
C GLU A 570 -28.99 8.27 -36.15
N GLY A 571 -29.93 7.69 -35.40
CA GLY A 571 -31.37 7.77 -35.71
C GLY A 571 -32.09 8.85 -34.90
N GLY A 572 -32.32 10.04 -35.47
CA GLY A 572 -33.10 11.16 -34.87
C GLY A 572 -32.45 11.81 -33.63
N ALA A 573 -32.12 13.10 -33.71
CA ALA A 573 -31.20 13.80 -32.79
C ALA A 573 -31.35 13.52 -31.27
N ALA A 574 -32.58 13.45 -30.74
CA ALA A 574 -32.82 13.27 -29.29
C ALA A 574 -32.75 11.80 -28.82
N ALA A 575 -33.33 10.87 -29.58
CA ALA A 575 -33.30 9.44 -29.24
C ALA A 575 -31.89 8.85 -29.43
N THR A 576 -31.11 9.40 -30.37
CA THR A 576 -29.69 9.07 -30.56
C THR A 576 -28.86 9.43 -29.34
N ALA A 577 -28.99 10.65 -28.80
CA ALA A 577 -28.15 11.12 -27.70
C ALA A 577 -28.31 10.23 -26.44
N ALA A 578 -29.54 9.82 -26.13
CA ALA A 578 -29.82 8.96 -24.99
C ALA A 578 -29.21 7.55 -25.15
N LYS A 579 -29.36 6.94 -26.34
CA LYS A 579 -28.78 5.64 -26.66
C LYS A 579 -27.26 5.67 -26.65
N THR A 580 -26.66 6.71 -27.23
CA THR A 580 -25.21 6.91 -27.25
C THR A 580 -24.65 7.10 -25.85
N ASN A 581 -25.34 7.85 -24.98
CA ASN A 581 -24.92 8.02 -23.59
C ASN A 581 -25.08 6.74 -22.76
N THR A 582 -26.13 5.95 -23.00
CA THR A 582 -26.29 4.62 -22.38
C THR A 582 -25.15 3.71 -22.80
N ALA A 583 -24.87 3.60 -24.11
CA ALA A 583 -23.77 2.82 -24.64
C ALA A 583 -22.41 3.31 -24.11
N LEU A 584 -22.21 4.63 -24.00
CA LEU A 584 -21.01 5.21 -23.40
C LEU A 584 -20.86 4.80 -21.94
N SER A 585 -21.95 4.80 -21.16
CA SER A 585 -21.91 4.37 -19.76
C SER A 585 -21.54 2.89 -19.59
N GLU A 586 -21.97 2.02 -20.52
CA GLU A 586 -21.58 0.61 -20.52
C GLU A 586 -20.11 0.44 -20.86
N VAL A 587 -19.64 1.11 -21.93
CA VAL A 587 -18.25 1.07 -22.37
C VAL A 587 -17.33 1.70 -21.31
N LEU A 588 -17.79 2.72 -20.57
CA LEU A 588 -17.04 3.38 -19.51
C LEU A 588 -16.48 2.39 -18.49
N ARG A 589 -17.17 1.27 -18.23
CA ARG A 589 -16.71 0.23 -17.28
C ARG A 589 -15.35 -0.36 -17.64
N MET A 590 -14.91 -0.29 -18.91
CA MET A 590 -13.59 -0.77 -19.28
C MET A 590 -12.46 0.03 -18.63
N ASP A 591 -12.72 1.31 -18.32
CA ASP A 591 -11.75 2.22 -17.71
C ASP A 591 -11.61 2.03 -16.22
N ALA A 592 -12.45 1.20 -15.59
CA ALA A 592 -12.27 0.79 -14.20
C ALA A 592 -10.85 0.28 -13.93
N VAL A 593 -10.22 -0.33 -14.93
CA VAL A 593 -8.84 -0.81 -14.85
C VAL A 593 -7.81 0.33 -14.80
N ALA A 594 -8.16 1.49 -15.32
CA ALA A 594 -7.33 2.68 -15.43
C ALA A 594 -7.64 3.77 -14.37
N LEU A 595 -8.63 3.57 -13.50
CA LEU A 595 -9.14 4.58 -12.55
C LEU A 595 -8.20 5.00 -11.41
N GLY A 596 -6.90 4.73 -11.52
CA GLY A 596 -5.98 5.19 -10.49
C GLY A 596 -6.13 4.48 -9.13
N LEU A 597 -7.03 3.50 -9.00
CA LEU A 597 -7.28 2.82 -7.73
C LEU A 597 -6.05 1.99 -7.33
N PRO A 598 -5.87 1.66 -6.05
CA PRO A 598 -4.80 0.79 -5.56
C PRO A 598 -5.21 -0.68 -5.41
N ASP A 599 -6.50 -1.00 -5.33
CA ASP A 599 -7.04 -2.35 -5.12
C ASP A 599 -6.78 -3.31 -6.29
N GLU A 600 -6.17 -4.46 -6.05
CA GLU A 600 -5.88 -5.43 -7.10
C GLU A 600 -7.15 -5.92 -7.79
N PHE A 601 -8.26 -5.98 -7.04
CA PHE A 601 -9.54 -6.45 -7.53
C PHE A 601 -10.65 -5.43 -7.34
N LEU A 602 -11.52 -5.31 -8.34
CA LEU A 602 -12.67 -4.42 -8.33
C LEU A 602 -13.94 -5.21 -8.65
N LEU A 603 -14.99 -4.99 -7.87
CA LEU A 603 -16.32 -5.50 -8.18
C LEU A 603 -17.01 -4.51 -9.10
N LEU A 604 -17.28 -4.91 -10.34
CA LEU A 604 -17.94 -4.09 -11.34
C LEU A 604 -19.35 -4.58 -11.58
N THR A 605 -20.32 -3.68 -11.54
CA THR A 605 -21.70 -4.04 -11.89
C THR A 605 -22.40 -2.99 -12.75
N GLY A 606 -23.54 -3.39 -13.32
CA GLY A 606 -24.55 -2.45 -13.76
C GLY A 606 -25.28 -1.74 -12.62
N ASN A 607 -26.10 -0.75 -12.96
CA ASN A 607 -26.92 0.02 -12.02
C ASN A 607 -28.30 -0.63 -11.74
N THR A 608 -28.52 -1.85 -12.24
CA THR A 608 -29.78 -2.62 -12.12
C THR A 608 -29.70 -3.72 -11.05
N MET A 609 -28.79 -3.56 -10.10
CA MET A 609 -28.50 -4.55 -9.06
C MET A 609 -29.27 -4.23 -7.79
N ILE A 610 -29.64 -5.28 -7.06
CA ILE A 610 -30.20 -5.16 -5.71
C ILE A 610 -29.42 -6.08 -4.79
N PHE A 611 -28.83 -5.49 -3.76
CA PHE A 611 -28.12 -6.21 -2.72
C PHE A 611 -29.11 -6.67 -1.65
N THR A 612 -29.01 -7.93 -1.27
CA THR A 612 -29.91 -8.57 -0.29
C THR A 612 -29.14 -9.23 0.86
N LYS A 613 -27.83 -9.39 0.69
CA LYS A 613 -26.87 -9.86 1.68
C LYS A 613 -25.52 -9.23 1.46
N ASP A 614 -24.65 -9.41 2.45
CA ASP A 614 -23.29 -8.92 2.38
C ASP A 614 -22.46 -9.61 1.29
N VAL A 615 -21.56 -8.83 0.69
CA VAL A 615 -20.68 -9.27 -0.40
C VAL A 615 -19.27 -9.27 0.14
N THR A 616 -18.69 -10.47 0.28
CA THR A 616 -17.37 -10.66 0.91
C THR A 616 -16.39 -11.33 -0.06
N TRP A 617 -15.10 -11.15 0.16
CA TRP A 617 -14.06 -11.79 -0.65
C TRP A 617 -14.17 -13.32 -0.66
N THR A 618 -14.46 -13.91 0.50
CA THR A 618 -14.67 -15.37 0.62
C THR A 618 -15.85 -15.85 -0.19
N GLY A 619 -16.90 -15.03 -0.29
CA GLY A 619 -18.06 -15.35 -1.10
C GLY A 619 -17.76 -15.21 -2.60
N LEU A 620 -17.20 -14.07 -3.03
CA LEU A 620 -16.86 -13.80 -4.45
C LEU A 620 -15.86 -14.83 -5.02
N LEU A 621 -14.87 -15.25 -4.22
CA LEU A 621 -13.80 -16.16 -4.63
C LEU A 621 -14.11 -17.64 -4.30
N GLY A 622 -15.26 -17.90 -3.68
CA GLY A 622 -15.72 -19.22 -3.26
C GLY A 622 -15.18 -19.67 -1.90
N GLU A 623 -16.00 -20.43 -1.18
CA GLU A 623 -15.73 -20.82 0.21
C GLU A 623 -14.79 -22.03 0.37
N SER A 624 -14.34 -22.62 -0.75
CA SER A 624 -13.56 -23.85 -0.72
C SER A 624 -12.26 -23.67 0.07
N LYS A 625 -11.82 -24.73 0.77
CA LYS A 625 -10.52 -24.73 1.48
C LYS A 625 -9.36 -24.39 0.54
N GLN A 626 -9.46 -24.78 -0.74
CA GLN A 626 -8.48 -24.43 -1.77
C GLN A 626 -8.51 -22.94 -2.12
N SER A 627 -9.68 -22.32 -2.25
CA SER A 627 -9.83 -20.88 -2.47
C SER A 627 -9.20 -20.09 -1.31
N LYS A 628 -9.52 -20.45 -0.06
CA LYS A 628 -8.93 -19.83 1.14
C LYS A 628 -7.41 -20.01 1.18
N LEU A 629 -6.91 -21.19 0.80
CA LEU A 629 -5.47 -21.44 0.74
C LEU A 629 -4.78 -20.64 -0.36
N ARG A 630 -5.40 -20.52 -1.55
CA ARG A 630 -4.89 -19.69 -2.66
C ARG A 630 -4.85 -18.22 -2.26
N MET A 631 -5.91 -17.71 -1.61
CA MET A 631 -5.94 -16.34 -1.09
C MET A 631 -4.78 -16.07 -0.12
N LYS A 632 -4.51 -17.00 0.80
CA LYS A 632 -3.39 -16.88 1.75
C LYS A 632 -1.99 -17.03 1.13
N LYS A 633 -1.90 -17.62 -0.06
CA LYS A 633 -0.63 -17.85 -0.78
C LYS A 633 -0.31 -16.76 -1.79
N ASN A 634 -1.28 -15.90 -2.10
CA ASN A 634 -1.02 -14.75 -2.94
C ASN A 634 -0.27 -13.71 -2.13
N ASP A 635 0.81 -13.25 -2.73
CA ASP A 635 1.61 -12.14 -2.23
C ASP A 635 1.60 -11.12 -3.37
N PHE A 636 0.57 -10.28 -3.32
CA PHE A 636 0.31 -9.29 -4.34
C PHE A 636 1.50 -8.35 -4.45
N ALA A 637 1.97 -7.79 -3.34
CA ALA A 637 3.17 -6.97 -3.26
C ALA A 637 4.32 -7.44 -4.18
N HIS A 638 4.70 -8.72 -4.08
CA HIS A 638 5.83 -9.29 -4.82
C HIS A 638 5.45 -9.98 -6.14
N GLY A 639 4.23 -9.77 -6.63
CA GLY A 639 3.77 -10.35 -7.89
C GLY A 639 3.65 -11.88 -7.88
N LYS A 640 3.52 -12.49 -6.70
CA LYS A 640 3.35 -13.95 -6.56
C LYS A 640 1.86 -14.29 -6.54
N PHE A 641 1.35 -14.71 -7.69
CA PHE A 641 -0.05 -15.04 -7.87
C PHE A 641 -0.30 -16.54 -8.07
N ASN A 642 -1.37 -17.04 -7.46
CA ASN A 642 -1.93 -18.36 -7.61
C ASN A 642 -3.38 -18.23 -8.09
N PHE A 643 -3.52 -18.09 -9.40
CA PHE A 643 -4.82 -17.93 -10.05
C PHE A 643 -5.60 -19.25 -10.08
N ALA A 644 -6.91 -19.14 -10.03
CA ALA A 644 -7.79 -20.28 -10.28
C ALA A 644 -7.74 -20.68 -11.76
N LYS A 645 -7.88 -21.98 -12.05
CA LYS A 645 -7.99 -22.43 -13.44
C LYS A 645 -9.25 -21.84 -14.05
N SER A 646 -9.27 -21.68 -15.36
CA SER A 646 -10.46 -21.19 -16.01
C SER A 646 -11.69 -22.04 -15.69
N ARG A 647 -12.85 -21.38 -15.57
CA ARG A 647 -14.13 -21.99 -15.17
C ARG A 647 -14.10 -22.60 -13.76
N GLU A 648 -13.12 -22.27 -12.93
CA GLU A 648 -13.18 -22.48 -11.48
C GLU A 648 -13.52 -21.16 -10.77
N THR A 649 -14.16 -21.27 -9.60
CA THR A 649 -14.27 -20.16 -8.63
C THR A 649 -12.92 -19.95 -7.94
N GLY A 650 -12.52 -18.71 -7.74
CA GLY A 650 -11.26 -18.36 -7.07
C GLY A 650 -10.70 -17.07 -7.62
N VAL A 651 -9.42 -16.82 -7.34
CA VAL A 651 -8.72 -15.59 -7.75
C VAL A 651 -8.56 -15.57 -9.27
N PRO A 652 -9.24 -14.65 -9.99
CA PRO A 652 -9.18 -14.64 -11.44
C PRO A 652 -7.85 -14.10 -11.94
N ARG A 653 -7.38 -14.63 -13.08
CA ARG A 653 -6.20 -14.06 -13.76
C ARG A 653 -6.51 -12.70 -14.36
N TYR A 654 -7.59 -12.58 -15.14
CA TYR A 654 -8.05 -11.31 -15.70
C TYR A 654 -9.38 -10.89 -15.06
N PHE A 655 -10.42 -11.72 -15.17
CA PHE A 655 -11.72 -11.41 -14.61
C PHE A 655 -12.52 -12.67 -14.31
N ALA A 656 -13.47 -12.55 -13.39
CA ALA A 656 -14.55 -13.51 -13.19
C ALA A 656 -15.88 -12.87 -13.61
N MET A 657 -16.74 -13.69 -14.20
CA MET A 657 -18.06 -13.31 -14.68
C MET A 657 -19.05 -14.38 -14.25
N SER A 658 -20.31 -13.99 -14.18
CA SER A 658 -21.39 -14.92 -13.87
C SER A 658 -21.99 -15.53 -15.15
N CYS A 659 -22.83 -16.53 -14.95
CA CYS A 659 -23.60 -17.13 -16.04
C CYS A 659 -24.89 -16.32 -16.27
N GLY A 660 -25.20 -15.95 -17.51
CA GLY A 660 -26.51 -15.37 -17.84
C GLY A 660 -27.66 -16.38 -17.73
N VAL A 661 -27.36 -17.68 -17.73
CA VAL A 661 -28.32 -18.79 -17.59
C VAL A 661 -27.77 -19.79 -16.58
N ARG A 662 -28.59 -20.24 -15.62
CA ARG A 662 -28.17 -21.12 -14.50
C ARG A 662 -27.42 -22.39 -14.92
N GLN A 663 -27.66 -22.89 -16.15
CA GLN A 663 -27.04 -24.11 -16.69
C GLN A 663 -25.86 -23.84 -17.63
N SER A 664 -25.50 -22.58 -17.88
CA SER A 664 -24.37 -22.26 -18.76
C SER A 664 -23.06 -22.75 -18.15
N LEU A 665 -22.30 -23.52 -18.93
CA LEU A 665 -20.91 -23.88 -18.62
C LEU A 665 -19.92 -22.79 -19.04
N GLU A 666 -20.41 -21.68 -19.59
CA GLU A 666 -19.59 -20.52 -19.88
C GLU A 666 -20.07 -19.28 -19.12
N PRO A 667 -19.14 -18.50 -18.55
CA PRO A 667 -19.43 -17.16 -18.07
C PRO A 667 -19.70 -16.27 -19.29
N THR A 668 -20.87 -15.66 -19.33
CA THR A 668 -21.38 -14.91 -20.50
C THR A 668 -21.90 -13.53 -20.13
N ASP A 669 -21.93 -13.20 -18.84
CA ASP A 669 -22.64 -12.04 -18.34
C ASP A 669 -21.70 -11.07 -17.63
N ALA A 670 -21.51 -9.88 -18.22
CA ALA A 670 -20.68 -8.79 -17.71
C ALA A 670 -21.45 -7.82 -16.81
N SER A 671 -22.70 -8.10 -16.52
CA SER A 671 -23.52 -7.30 -15.61
C SER A 671 -22.97 -7.29 -14.18
N VAL A 672 -22.30 -8.36 -13.77
CA VAL A 672 -21.54 -8.48 -12.51
C VAL A 672 -20.22 -9.15 -12.83
N MET A 673 -19.13 -8.42 -12.60
CA MET A 673 -17.76 -8.84 -12.88
C MET A 673 -16.88 -8.62 -11.67
N LEU A 674 -15.94 -9.53 -11.45
CA LEU A 674 -14.79 -9.27 -10.60
C LEU A 674 -13.57 -9.11 -11.51
N ILE A 675 -12.97 -7.92 -11.54
CA ILE A 675 -11.81 -7.64 -12.38
C ILE A 675 -10.54 -7.70 -11.55
N ASN A 676 -9.52 -8.39 -12.05
CA ASN A 676 -8.14 -8.29 -11.62
C ASN A 676 -7.50 -7.09 -12.33
N ARG A 677 -7.57 -5.91 -11.70
CA ARG A 677 -7.06 -4.67 -12.27
C ARG A 677 -5.60 -4.81 -12.61
N ARG A 678 -4.81 -5.37 -11.70
CA ARG A 678 -3.35 -5.42 -11.83
C ARG A 678 -2.92 -6.11 -13.12
N VAL A 679 -3.43 -7.32 -13.37
CA VAL A 679 -3.08 -8.07 -14.57
C VAL A 679 -3.71 -7.43 -15.83
N MET A 680 -4.91 -6.87 -15.72
CA MET A 680 -5.58 -6.28 -16.88
C MET A 680 -4.96 -4.96 -17.34
N ARG A 681 -4.32 -4.21 -16.44
CA ARG A 681 -3.66 -2.93 -16.72
C ARG A 681 -2.65 -3.02 -17.87
N ASP A 682 -1.84 -4.07 -17.90
CA ASP A 682 -0.84 -4.33 -18.95
C ASP A 682 -1.44 -4.60 -20.34
N THR A 683 -2.70 -5.00 -20.35
CA THR A 683 -3.46 -5.32 -21.57
C THR A 683 -4.44 -4.23 -21.96
N TYR A 684 -4.71 -3.27 -21.07
CA TYR A 684 -5.76 -2.28 -21.21
C TYR A 684 -5.64 -1.44 -22.49
N PRO A 685 -4.48 -0.86 -22.87
CA PRO A 685 -4.38 -0.08 -24.11
C PRO A 685 -4.74 -0.87 -25.37
N ARG A 686 -4.41 -2.17 -25.39
CA ARG A 686 -4.77 -3.07 -26.51
C ARG A 686 -6.25 -3.45 -26.47
N PHE A 687 -6.80 -3.67 -25.27
CA PHE A 687 -8.22 -3.97 -25.09
C PHE A 687 -9.11 -2.81 -25.54
N VAL A 688 -8.77 -1.57 -25.16
CA VAL A 688 -9.50 -0.37 -25.60
C VAL A 688 -9.51 -0.27 -27.12
N ARG A 689 -8.35 -0.39 -27.78
CA ARG A 689 -8.28 -0.36 -29.27
C ARG A 689 -9.12 -1.47 -29.90
N TYR A 690 -9.12 -2.67 -29.30
CA TYR A 690 -9.98 -3.76 -29.75
C TYR A 690 -11.46 -3.37 -29.64
N VAL A 691 -11.91 -2.87 -28.50
CA VAL A 691 -13.31 -2.43 -28.29
C VAL A 691 -13.69 -1.36 -29.30
N LEU A 692 -12.88 -0.30 -29.46
CA LEU A 692 -13.14 0.79 -30.41
C LEU A 692 -13.26 0.29 -31.86
N SER A 693 -12.44 -0.70 -32.26
CA SER A 693 -12.57 -1.32 -33.58
C SER A 693 -13.91 -2.05 -33.80
N LYS A 694 -14.51 -2.55 -32.72
CA LYS A 694 -15.82 -3.25 -32.74
C LYS A 694 -17.00 -2.30 -32.61
N LEU A 695 -16.84 -1.14 -31.96
CA LEU A 695 -17.89 -0.11 -31.91
C LEU A 695 -18.27 0.40 -33.30
N LYS A 696 -17.33 0.38 -34.25
CA LYS A 696 -17.56 0.67 -35.67
C LYS A 696 -18.46 -0.37 -36.38
N GLN A 697 -18.92 -1.40 -35.68
CA GLN A 697 -19.67 -2.53 -36.22
C GLN A 697 -21.00 -2.79 -35.48
N SER A 698 -21.29 -2.07 -34.39
CA SER A 698 -22.52 -2.26 -33.60
C SER A 698 -22.87 -1.04 -32.76
N CYS A 699 -24.16 -0.71 -32.70
CA CYS A 699 -24.71 0.30 -31.78
C CYS A 699 -24.97 -0.21 -30.36
N HIS A 700 -24.90 -1.53 -30.16
CA HIS A 700 -25.13 -2.19 -28.88
C HIS A 700 -23.90 -3.06 -28.55
N PRO A 701 -22.86 -2.46 -27.96
CA PRO A 701 -21.65 -3.20 -27.64
C PRO A 701 -21.92 -4.25 -26.58
N ASN A 702 -21.71 -5.53 -26.92
CA ASN A 702 -21.72 -6.59 -25.93
C ASN A 702 -20.36 -6.68 -25.26
N LEU A 703 -20.17 -5.91 -24.18
CA LEU A 703 -18.89 -5.84 -23.48
C LEU A 703 -18.46 -7.22 -22.92
N ALA A 704 -19.41 -8.07 -22.51
CA ALA A 704 -19.12 -9.43 -22.09
C ALA A 704 -18.45 -10.25 -23.18
N GLU A 705 -18.96 -10.13 -24.41
CA GLU A 705 -18.40 -10.78 -25.58
C GLU A 705 -17.01 -10.23 -25.93
N PHE A 706 -16.81 -8.91 -25.82
CA PHE A 706 -15.52 -8.28 -26.10
C PHE A 706 -14.44 -8.76 -25.13
N TYR A 707 -14.70 -8.77 -23.82
CA TYR A 707 -13.79 -9.34 -22.82
C TYR A 707 -13.45 -10.80 -23.14
N ARG A 708 -14.47 -11.63 -23.37
CA ARG A 708 -14.28 -13.05 -23.68
C ARG A 708 -13.42 -13.27 -24.91
N LYS A 709 -13.72 -12.59 -26.02
CA LYS A 709 -13.00 -12.77 -27.30
C LYS A 709 -11.56 -12.30 -27.18
N PHE A 710 -11.33 -11.11 -26.66
CA PHE A 710 -9.98 -10.53 -26.54
C PHE A 710 -9.07 -11.39 -25.65
N TYR A 711 -9.52 -11.79 -24.46
CA TYR A 711 -8.67 -12.54 -23.54
C TYR A 711 -8.51 -14.01 -23.94
N ARG A 712 -9.47 -14.61 -24.65
CA ARG A 712 -9.35 -15.96 -25.24
C ARG A 712 -8.30 -16.01 -26.35
N GLU A 713 -8.18 -14.96 -27.17
CA GLU A 713 -7.15 -14.88 -28.21
C GLU A 713 -5.74 -14.75 -27.61
N LYS A 714 -5.63 -14.03 -26.49
CA LYS A 714 -4.36 -13.79 -25.79
C LYS A 714 -3.85 -15.01 -25.03
N ASP A 715 -4.76 -15.74 -24.39
CA ASP A 715 -4.44 -16.89 -23.56
C ASP A 715 -5.59 -17.90 -23.66
N LYS A 716 -5.36 -19.01 -24.39
CA LYS A 716 -6.37 -20.03 -24.66
C LYS A 716 -6.91 -20.68 -23.38
N ASP A 717 -6.11 -20.71 -22.33
CA ASP A 717 -6.48 -21.24 -21.02
C ASP A 717 -7.07 -20.17 -20.10
N SER A 718 -7.17 -18.92 -20.55
CA SER A 718 -7.73 -17.80 -19.79
C SER A 718 -9.12 -17.39 -20.23
N LEU A 719 -9.99 -18.39 -20.35
CA LEU A 719 -11.42 -18.15 -20.28
C LEU A 719 -11.77 -17.58 -18.89
N ALA A 720 -12.79 -16.73 -18.81
CA ALA A 720 -13.15 -16.08 -17.55
C ALA A 720 -13.40 -17.11 -16.43
N ASN A 721 -13.03 -16.74 -15.20
CA ASN A 721 -13.39 -17.52 -14.02
C ASN A 721 -14.88 -17.39 -13.72
N PHE A 722 -15.43 -18.35 -12.97
CA PHE A 722 -16.82 -18.26 -12.54
C PHE A 722 -16.96 -17.41 -11.29
N LEU A 723 -17.85 -16.43 -11.38
CA LEU A 723 -18.44 -15.79 -10.22
C LEU A 723 -19.64 -16.64 -9.74
N PRO A 724 -19.74 -16.97 -8.44
CA PRO A 724 -20.89 -17.73 -7.93
C PRO A 724 -22.22 -17.09 -8.31
N SER A 725 -23.20 -17.90 -8.71
CA SER A 725 -24.50 -17.43 -9.22
C SER A 725 -25.31 -16.62 -8.22
N ILE A 726 -25.02 -16.74 -6.92
CA ILE A 726 -25.62 -15.91 -5.86
C ILE A 726 -25.29 -14.42 -5.99
N TYR A 727 -24.27 -14.05 -6.78
CA TYR A 727 -23.88 -12.65 -7.06
C TYR A 727 -24.41 -12.12 -8.39
N ASN A 728 -25.17 -12.91 -9.15
CA ASN A 728 -25.86 -12.44 -10.34
C ASN A 728 -27.18 -13.20 -10.50
N TRP A 729 -27.96 -13.23 -9.43
CA TRP A 729 -29.19 -13.99 -9.43
C TRP A 729 -30.25 -13.31 -10.29
N ARG A 730 -30.88 -14.04 -11.19
CA ARG A 730 -31.95 -13.48 -12.03
C ARG A 730 -33.31 -13.69 -11.36
N PRO A 731 -34.22 -12.69 -11.37
CA PRO A 731 -35.53 -12.79 -10.70
C PRO A 731 -36.42 -13.92 -11.21
N PHE A 732 -36.22 -14.35 -12.46
CA PHE A 732 -36.94 -15.45 -13.08
C PHE A 732 -36.34 -16.84 -12.76
N TRP A 733 -35.25 -16.92 -12.00
CA TRP A 733 -34.74 -18.18 -11.47
C TRP A 733 -35.47 -18.56 -10.17
N ALA A 734 -35.51 -19.86 -9.87
CA ALA A 734 -36.18 -20.39 -8.68
C ALA A 734 -35.70 -19.70 -7.38
N PRO A 735 -36.57 -19.30 -6.45
CA PRO A 735 -36.18 -18.57 -5.25
C PRO A 735 -34.98 -19.19 -4.52
N ASN A 736 -34.02 -18.35 -4.12
CA ASN A 736 -32.83 -18.79 -3.41
C ASN A 736 -32.53 -17.82 -2.25
N PRO A 737 -32.68 -18.26 -0.98
CA PRO A 737 -32.48 -17.38 0.17
C PRO A 737 -31.02 -16.98 0.36
N SER A 738 -30.06 -17.63 -0.32
CA SER A 738 -28.63 -17.34 -0.23
C SER A 738 -28.15 -16.32 -1.26
N VAL A 739 -29.05 -15.73 -2.04
CA VAL A 739 -28.71 -14.68 -3.00
C VAL A 739 -28.15 -13.47 -2.27
N ALA A 740 -27.04 -12.94 -2.79
CA ALA A 740 -26.44 -11.70 -2.32
C ALA A 740 -26.80 -10.54 -3.25
N ILE A 741 -26.77 -10.78 -4.57
CA ILE A 741 -27.08 -9.76 -5.59
C ILE A 741 -28.12 -10.31 -6.56
N ASN A 742 -29.25 -9.61 -6.65
CA ASN A 742 -30.26 -9.81 -7.68
C ASN A 742 -30.02 -8.85 -8.85
N ASN A 743 -30.02 -9.37 -10.07
CA ASN A 743 -29.79 -8.61 -11.29
C ASN A 743 -31.03 -8.56 -12.20
N PHE A 744 -31.55 -7.36 -12.37
CA PHE A 744 -32.74 -7.07 -13.17
C PHE A 744 -32.44 -6.67 -14.63
N GLU A 745 -31.20 -6.79 -15.09
CA GLU A 745 -30.84 -6.47 -16.48
C GLU A 745 -31.58 -7.38 -17.48
N GLY A 746 -32.16 -6.80 -18.53
CA GLY A 746 -32.90 -7.57 -19.55
C GLY A 746 -34.26 -8.12 -19.10
N PHE A 747 -34.71 -7.83 -17.87
CA PHE A 747 -36.05 -8.20 -17.42
C PHE A 747 -37.07 -7.11 -17.83
N ASP A 748 -38.00 -7.44 -18.73
CA ASP A 748 -39.12 -6.57 -19.10
C ASP A 748 -40.44 -7.15 -18.56
N CYS A 749 -40.99 -6.51 -17.52
CA CYS A 749 -42.27 -6.91 -16.93
C CYS A 749 -43.47 -6.72 -17.88
N ARG A 750 -43.28 -6.12 -19.07
CA ARG A 750 -44.36 -5.83 -20.03
C ARG A 750 -44.86 -7.06 -20.80
N GLY A 751 -44.22 -8.23 -20.63
CA GLY A 751 -44.23 -9.32 -21.61
C GLY A 751 -45.07 -10.56 -21.34
N THR A 752 -46.02 -10.59 -20.40
CA THR A 752 -47.01 -11.69 -20.36
C THR A 752 -48.42 -11.12 -20.43
N GLY A 753 -49.12 -11.48 -21.51
CA GLY A 753 -50.37 -10.86 -21.92
C GLY A 753 -51.46 -10.98 -20.85
N GLY A 754 -51.80 -9.85 -20.22
CA GLY A 754 -52.93 -9.75 -19.30
C GLY A 754 -52.76 -8.67 -18.21
N ALA A 755 -52.69 -7.39 -18.61
CA ALA A 755 -52.77 -6.15 -17.78
C ALA A 755 -51.58 -5.78 -16.85
N PRO A 756 -51.50 -4.53 -16.34
CA PRO A 756 -51.78 -3.21 -16.93
C PRO A 756 -50.49 -2.41 -17.20
N ARG A 757 -50.60 -1.29 -17.92
CA ARG A 757 -49.49 -0.38 -18.23
C ARG A 757 -48.99 0.33 -16.97
N LEU A 758 -47.69 0.31 -16.71
CA LEU A 758 -47.00 1.27 -15.84
C LEU A 758 -47.04 2.66 -16.50
N THR A 759 -48.18 3.35 -16.40
CA THR A 759 -48.29 4.79 -16.71
C THR A 759 -47.97 5.63 -15.48
N SER A 760 -47.37 6.79 -15.72
CA SER A 760 -46.72 7.73 -14.80
C SER A 760 -47.58 8.38 -13.70
N THR A 761 -48.75 7.82 -13.36
CA THR A 761 -49.71 8.39 -12.39
C THR A 761 -49.88 7.60 -11.09
N LEU A 762 -49.18 6.48 -10.91
CA LEU A 762 -49.26 5.66 -9.70
C LEU A 762 -48.29 6.14 -8.60
N VAL A 763 -48.65 7.27 -7.98
CA VAL A 763 -48.09 7.72 -6.69
C VAL A 763 -49.06 7.41 -5.52
N GLY A 764 -50.19 6.72 -5.77
CA GLY A 764 -51.28 6.66 -4.78
C GLY A 764 -51.83 5.30 -4.33
N ASN A 765 -51.61 4.18 -5.02
CA ASN A 765 -52.16 2.89 -4.55
C ASN A 765 -51.38 1.69 -5.10
N ILE A 766 -50.74 0.96 -4.18
CA ILE A 766 -49.84 -0.18 -4.42
C ILE A 766 -50.61 -1.48 -4.12
N THR A 767 -51.66 -1.75 -4.88
CA THR A 767 -52.48 -2.98 -4.70
C THR A 767 -52.54 -3.87 -5.93
N GLU A 768 -51.87 -3.51 -7.03
CA GLU A 768 -51.92 -4.25 -8.31
C GLU A 768 -50.53 -4.68 -8.84
N CYS A 769 -49.61 -5.15 -7.99
CA CYS A 769 -48.38 -5.88 -8.42
C CYS A 769 -48.58 -7.42 -8.51
N THR A 770 -49.77 -7.95 -8.25
CA THR A 770 -49.99 -9.34 -7.78
C THR A 770 -50.05 -10.47 -8.83
N MET A 771 -49.38 -10.39 -9.98
CA MET A 771 -49.49 -11.47 -10.98
C MET A 771 -48.22 -12.27 -11.31
N MET A 772 -47.07 -11.95 -10.73
CA MET A 772 -45.89 -12.85 -10.78
C MET A 772 -45.06 -12.70 -9.51
N GLY A 773 -44.91 -13.77 -8.74
CA GLY A 773 -44.24 -13.75 -7.42
C GLY A 773 -42.77 -13.27 -7.41
N SER A 774 -42.14 -13.09 -8.57
CA SER A 774 -40.83 -12.44 -8.71
C SER A 774 -40.88 -10.90 -8.76
N CYS A 775 -42.01 -10.32 -9.19
CA CYS A 775 -42.25 -8.87 -9.15
C CYS A 775 -42.72 -8.41 -7.77
N ASP A 776 -43.46 -9.24 -7.03
CA ASP A 776 -43.92 -8.92 -5.67
C ASP A 776 -42.74 -8.63 -4.72
N MET A 777 -41.68 -9.44 -4.77
CA MET A 777 -40.46 -9.22 -3.99
C MET A 777 -39.77 -7.89 -4.33
N LEU A 778 -39.83 -7.46 -5.60
CA LEU A 778 -39.33 -6.16 -6.00
C LEU A 778 -40.24 -5.04 -5.48
N CYS A 779 -41.57 -5.21 -5.55
CA CYS A 779 -42.53 -4.23 -5.06
C CYS A 779 -42.39 -4.06 -3.53
N ASP A 780 -42.23 -5.15 -2.77
CA ASP A 780 -42.04 -5.14 -1.30
C ASP A 780 -40.69 -4.54 -0.90
N LEU A 781 -39.59 -4.93 -1.55
CA LEU A 781 -38.28 -4.39 -1.24
C LEU A 781 -38.14 -2.91 -1.65
N VAL A 782 -38.72 -2.52 -2.79
CA VAL A 782 -38.80 -1.11 -3.19
C VAL A 782 -39.67 -0.35 -2.20
N HIS A 783 -40.76 -0.94 -1.70
CA HIS A 783 -41.61 -0.33 -0.68
C HIS A 783 -40.84 -0.09 0.64
N ASP A 784 -40.06 -1.06 1.10
CA ASP A 784 -39.25 -0.91 2.32
C ASP A 784 -38.12 0.11 2.15
N LEU A 785 -37.41 0.08 1.01
CA LEU A 785 -36.31 1.01 0.71
C LEU A 785 -36.76 2.44 0.37
N THR A 786 -38.04 2.66 0.07
CA THR A 786 -38.59 4.00 -0.21
C THR A 786 -39.23 4.67 1.00
N ARG A 787 -39.57 3.92 2.06
CA ARG A 787 -40.08 4.47 3.33
C ARG A 787 -38.97 4.94 4.28
N SER A 788 -37.77 4.37 4.18
CA SER A 788 -36.55 4.85 4.85
C SER A 788 -35.90 5.98 4.07
#